data_AF-A0A7X7HD78-F1
#
_entry.id   AF-A0A7X7HD78-F1
#
_cell.length_a   1.000
_cell.length_b   1.000
_cell.length_c   1.000
_cell.angle_alpha   90.00
_cell.angle_beta   90.00
_cell.angle_gamma   90.00
#
_symmetry.space_group_name_H-M   'P 1'
#
loop_
_entity.id
_entity.type
_entity.pdbx_description
1 polymer ?
#
loop_
_entity_poly.entity_id
_entity_poly.type
_entity_poly.pdbx_seq_one_letter_code
_entity_poly.pdbx_strand_id
1 'polypeptide(L)'
;MTTLVSPYAFDPLVPRPIDLPTQVPLGANPSAEQRAALDDAKIFSAPDDPASRPAWRRRLAEWRQETRESLGTFEIYDIPEAAWASRAHAVAQVWLWDELLYSFEEHRFTPHRFLADAKERLGGLDAVVLWHAYPIIGIDDRNQWDFYREVPGLAELISELHAAGVAVCVDYNPWDVGTRRGRDDVAELTSLVREFNIDGVFLDTLKEANPELVASLRAANPGIVLEGESKLPLPRIADHAASWAQFFADSPTPGVLRAHWLERRHMQHHIRRWHRDHSAELRSAWLNGVGLMVWEVVFGVWVGWSARDAATLRRMLAVQRAASDVLLRGEWTPLADLDQEATAAGVVASRFELDGAALLTLAHRDGTAYTGSVLGPDDKDARAWDLSTGLELASGDLVTVPAGGILAIAVVRAGTDVPAWVAESAGALTAIPHDDEAAFPHRLAVRVAEPEAGRRPAEEAPVPAIVVPAGRHVLTVRYRARETGWYQGAPYANEWKPLPPRLHDPRTSQREVALEGGIAVAAREVTEAEFDQFADETGYVPAVANRFRRKRGTPDEPVTWVDLEDARAYCAWAGGRLPTEDEWQLAAETAGFERLVPEVWNWTASEHSDGRSRFVMLKGGSAYRAEGSDWYVEGG
;
A
#
# COMPACT_ATOMS: atom_id res chain seq x y z
N MET A 1 21.23 34.62 26.75
CA MET A 1 20.40 34.66 25.53
C MET A 1 20.00 33.24 25.20
N THR A 2 18.87 32.83 25.75
CA THR A 2 18.30 31.48 25.57
C THR A 2 17.47 31.54 24.31
N THR A 3 17.97 30.93 23.23
CA THR A 3 17.22 30.82 21.97
C THR A 3 16.01 29.94 22.22
N LEU A 4 14.83 30.54 22.22
CA LEU A 4 13.55 29.84 22.10
C LEU A 4 13.57 29.11 20.76
N VAL A 5 13.92 27.83 20.77
CA VAL A 5 13.68 26.95 19.62
C VAL A 5 12.17 26.83 19.51
N SER A 6 11.61 27.34 18.41
CA SER A 6 10.19 27.21 18.10
C SER A 6 9.80 25.72 18.15
N PRO A 7 8.76 25.33 18.90
CA PRO A 7 8.22 23.97 18.85
C PRO A 7 7.57 23.62 17.48
N TYR A 8 7.63 24.53 16.50
CA TYR A 8 6.99 24.43 15.19
C TYR A 8 7.98 24.51 14.01
N ALA A 9 8.95 23.61 13.94
CA ALA A 9 9.66 23.35 12.69
C ALA A 9 9.47 21.88 12.30
N PHE A 10 8.21 21.42 12.25
CA PHE A 10 7.89 20.17 11.58
C PHE A 10 7.92 20.42 10.07
N ASP A 11 8.97 19.96 9.41
CA ASP A 11 9.04 19.91 7.96
C ASP A 11 8.55 18.51 7.51
N PRO A 12 7.38 18.41 6.84
CA PRO A 12 6.81 17.13 6.42
C PRO A 12 7.62 16.44 5.31
N LEU A 13 8.61 17.12 4.71
CA LEU A 13 9.44 16.58 3.64
C LEU A 13 10.69 15.86 4.15
N VAL A 14 11.05 16.02 5.42
CA VAL A 14 12.26 15.42 6.00
C VAL A 14 11.93 14.37 7.06
N PRO A 15 12.78 13.33 7.19
CA PRO A 15 12.65 12.37 8.27
C PRO A 15 12.70 13.01 9.66
N ARG A 16 11.85 12.52 10.57
CA ARG A 16 11.90 12.90 11.99
C ARG A 16 13.07 12.19 12.66
N PRO A 17 13.57 12.68 13.82
CA PRO A 17 14.64 12.02 14.56
C PRO A 17 14.41 10.53 14.86
N ILE A 18 13.17 10.11 15.11
CA ILE A 18 12.79 8.70 15.36
C ILE A 18 12.75 7.83 14.09
N ASP A 19 12.78 8.45 12.91
CA ASP A 19 12.79 7.78 11.62
C ASP A 19 14.20 7.63 11.06
N LEU A 20 15.20 8.29 11.65
CA LEU A 20 16.60 8.26 11.24
C LEU A 20 17.25 6.88 11.48
N PRO A 21 18.26 6.52 10.68
CA PRO A 21 19.03 5.31 10.88
C PRO A 21 19.85 5.36 12.18
N THR A 22 20.09 4.21 12.79
CA THR A 22 20.87 4.13 14.04
C THR A 22 22.35 3.97 13.75
N GLN A 23 23.16 4.88 14.29
CA GLN A 23 24.62 4.84 14.20
C GLN A 23 25.21 3.64 14.94
N VAL A 24 26.07 2.89 14.27
CA VAL A 24 26.74 1.73 14.86
C VAL A 24 28.05 2.18 15.55
N PRO A 25 28.17 2.02 16.87
CA PRO A 25 29.37 2.45 17.59
C PRO A 25 30.56 1.54 17.25
N LEU A 26 31.67 2.10 16.76
CA LEU A 26 32.85 1.29 16.38
C LEU A 26 33.91 1.15 17.50
N GLY A 27 33.77 1.88 18.60
CA GLY A 27 34.68 1.80 19.75
C GLY A 27 34.58 0.45 20.48
N ALA A 28 35.65 0.08 21.21
CA ALA A 28 35.64 -1.11 22.06
C ALA A 28 34.64 -0.93 23.23
N ASN A 29 33.80 -1.94 23.49
CA ASN A 29 32.78 -1.97 24.53
C ASN A 29 31.73 -0.84 24.43
N PRO A 30 30.65 -1.02 23.65
CA PRO A 30 29.57 -0.04 23.61
C PRO A 30 28.97 0.20 25.00
N SER A 31 28.48 1.40 25.26
CA SER A 31 27.73 1.71 26.49
C SER A 31 26.40 0.94 26.53
N ALA A 32 25.74 0.90 27.69
CA ALA A 32 24.40 0.30 27.79
C ALA A 32 23.37 1.03 26.91
N GLU A 33 23.47 2.36 26.84
CA GLU A 33 22.63 3.19 25.97
C GLU A 33 22.87 2.89 24.49
N GLN A 34 24.14 2.72 24.09
CA GLN A 34 24.49 2.36 22.71
C GLN A 34 23.98 0.96 22.33
N ARG A 35 24.04 -0.02 23.25
CA ARG A 35 23.43 -1.35 23.02
C ARG A 35 21.91 -1.25 22.86
N ALA A 36 21.24 -0.54 23.76
CA ALA A 36 19.80 -0.34 23.69
C ALA A 36 19.38 0.37 22.38
N ALA A 37 20.19 1.31 21.88
CA ALA A 37 19.95 1.96 20.60
C ALA A 37 20.04 0.99 19.42
N LEU A 38 20.97 0.02 19.46
CA LEU A 38 21.07 -1.04 18.45
C LEU A 38 19.86 -1.99 18.51
N ASP A 39 19.42 -2.37 19.70
CA ASP A 39 18.23 -3.21 19.89
C ASP A 39 16.95 -2.52 19.38
N ASP A 40 16.88 -1.20 19.53
CA ASP A 40 15.78 -0.36 19.08
C ASP A 40 15.96 0.18 17.65
N ALA A 41 16.99 -0.24 16.92
CA ALA A 41 17.25 0.26 15.57
C ALA A 41 16.15 -0.15 14.58
N LYS A 42 15.82 0.75 13.65
CA LYS A 42 15.07 0.41 12.43
C LYS A 42 16.02 -0.22 11.42
N ILE A 43 17.07 0.53 11.11
CA ILE A 43 18.15 0.22 10.20
C ILE A 43 19.46 0.68 10.85
N PHE A 44 20.50 -0.13 10.71
CA PHE A 44 21.85 0.21 11.12
C PHE A 44 22.49 1.06 10.02
N SER A 45 22.91 2.28 10.34
CA SER A 45 23.54 3.14 9.35
C SER A 45 24.86 2.54 8.87
N ALA A 46 25.10 2.67 7.57
CA ALA A 46 26.42 2.41 7.00
C ALA A 46 27.44 3.45 7.48
N PRO A 47 28.73 3.10 7.60
CA PRO A 47 29.78 4.09 7.81
C PRO A 47 30.04 4.88 6.53
N ASP A 48 30.28 6.19 6.66
CA ASP A 48 30.63 7.06 5.52
C ASP A 48 31.99 6.70 4.92
N ASP A 49 32.95 6.33 5.77
CA ASP A 49 34.30 5.91 5.37
C ASP A 49 34.33 4.40 5.06
N PRO A 50 34.64 4.00 3.80
CA PRO A 50 34.79 2.59 3.44
C PRO A 50 35.79 1.82 4.29
N ALA A 51 36.85 2.47 4.79
CA ALA A 51 37.86 1.81 5.63
C ALA A 51 37.30 1.35 6.99
N SER A 52 36.17 1.91 7.42
CA SER A 52 35.47 1.52 8.66
C SER A 52 34.56 0.30 8.50
N ARG A 53 34.25 -0.13 7.27
CA ARG A 53 33.32 -1.23 6.99
C ARG A 53 33.70 -2.56 7.66
N PRO A 54 34.98 -3.00 7.72
CA PRO A 54 35.33 -4.25 8.40
C PRO A 54 35.04 -4.23 9.91
N ALA A 55 35.31 -3.10 10.59
CA ALA A 55 34.99 -2.95 12.01
C ALA A 55 33.48 -2.89 12.26
N TRP A 56 32.76 -2.19 11.38
CA TRP A 56 31.31 -2.12 11.39
C TRP A 56 30.64 -3.49 11.21
N ARG A 57 31.05 -4.27 10.20
CA ARG A 57 30.56 -5.65 9.98
C ARG A 57 30.79 -6.55 11.19
N ARG A 58 31.98 -6.47 11.82
CA ARG A 58 32.26 -7.21 13.05
C ARG A 58 31.30 -6.85 14.18
N ARG A 59 31.03 -5.55 14.40
CA ARG A 59 30.06 -5.12 15.42
C ARG A 59 28.65 -5.63 15.14
N LEU A 60 28.20 -5.63 13.88
CA LEU A 60 26.91 -6.19 13.53
C LEU A 60 26.84 -7.70 13.80
N ALA A 61 27.90 -8.44 13.48
CA ALA A 61 27.97 -9.88 13.75
C ALA A 61 27.98 -10.18 15.26
N GLU A 62 28.76 -9.43 16.05
CA GLU A 62 28.77 -9.49 17.52
C GLU A 62 27.37 -9.26 18.10
N TRP A 63 26.72 -8.16 17.71
CA TRP A 63 25.36 -7.84 18.15
C TRP A 63 24.38 -8.97 17.78
N ARG A 64 24.40 -9.45 16.53
CA ARG A 64 23.51 -10.53 16.08
C ARG A 64 23.69 -11.80 16.91
N GLN A 65 24.93 -12.20 17.18
CA GLN A 65 25.21 -13.39 17.96
C GLN A 65 24.68 -13.24 19.39
N GLU A 66 25.04 -12.16 20.09
CA GLU A 66 24.61 -11.88 21.47
C GLU A 66 23.07 -11.82 21.57
N THR A 67 22.41 -11.17 20.62
CA THR A 67 20.95 -11.04 20.61
C THR A 67 20.27 -12.38 20.35
N ARG A 68 20.78 -13.22 19.43
CA ARG A 68 20.22 -14.57 19.20
C ARG A 68 20.37 -15.47 20.41
N GLU A 69 21.52 -15.42 21.09
CA GLU A 69 21.75 -16.16 22.33
C GLU A 69 20.78 -15.73 23.45
N SER A 70 20.43 -14.44 23.51
CA SER A 70 19.50 -13.89 24.49
C SER A 70 18.03 -14.24 24.22
N LEU A 71 17.58 -14.20 22.95
CA LEU A 71 16.18 -14.40 22.59
C LEU A 71 15.77 -15.87 22.44
N GLY A 72 16.72 -16.78 22.18
CA GLY A 72 16.44 -18.20 22.03
C GLY A 72 16.07 -18.61 20.59
N THR A 73 15.10 -19.52 20.45
CA THR A 73 14.74 -20.15 19.18
C THR A 73 13.72 -19.34 18.38
N PHE A 74 13.82 -19.44 17.05
CA PHE A 74 12.96 -18.76 16.08
C PHE A 74 12.14 -19.79 15.30
N GLU A 75 11.41 -20.65 16.02
CA GLU A 75 10.73 -21.84 15.47
C GLU A 75 9.63 -21.52 14.46
N ILE A 76 9.11 -20.29 14.49
CA ILE A 76 8.03 -19.83 13.61
C ILE A 76 8.43 -19.82 12.14
N TYR A 77 9.73 -19.68 11.87
CA TYR A 77 10.29 -19.68 10.52
C TYR A 77 10.57 -21.09 10.00
N ASP A 78 10.38 -22.11 10.85
CA ASP A 78 10.50 -23.52 10.49
C ASP A 78 9.13 -24.15 10.17
N ILE A 79 8.03 -23.41 10.34
CA ILE A 79 6.67 -23.86 10.02
C ILE A 79 6.53 -23.95 8.49
N PRO A 80 6.32 -25.16 7.91
CA PRO A 80 6.26 -25.33 6.46
C PRO A 80 5.15 -24.51 5.79
N GLU A 81 3.99 -24.40 6.43
CA GLU A 81 2.82 -23.66 5.95
C GLU A 81 3.08 -22.14 5.89
N ALA A 82 4.01 -21.61 6.70
CA ALA A 82 4.40 -20.19 6.71
C ALA A 82 5.64 -19.90 5.84
N ALA A 83 6.24 -20.92 5.20
CA ALA A 83 7.51 -20.78 4.49
C ALA A 83 7.45 -19.76 3.33
N TRP A 84 6.27 -19.54 2.78
CA TRP A 84 6.02 -18.55 1.72
C TRP A 84 6.46 -17.14 2.14
N ALA A 85 6.30 -16.77 3.41
CA ALA A 85 6.61 -15.42 3.91
C ALA A 85 8.06 -15.02 3.68
N SER A 86 8.99 -15.95 3.88
CA SER A 86 10.42 -15.71 3.68
C SER A 86 10.80 -15.47 2.22
N ARG A 87 9.90 -15.81 1.28
CA ARG A 87 10.09 -15.68 -0.18
C ARG A 87 9.12 -14.68 -0.81
N ALA A 88 8.32 -13.99 0.00
CA ALA A 88 7.43 -12.94 -0.47
C ALA A 88 8.27 -11.68 -0.74
N HIS A 89 8.77 -11.51 -1.96
CA HIS A 89 9.59 -10.34 -2.33
C HIS A 89 8.74 -9.19 -2.86
N ALA A 90 7.51 -9.45 -3.29
CA ALA A 90 6.54 -8.44 -3.69
C ALA A 90 5.17 -8.70 -3.06
N VAL A 91 4.75 -7.77 -2.21
CA VAL A 91 3.40 -7.75 -1.62
C VAL A 91 2.69 -6.49 -2.11
N ALA A 92 1.44 -6.57 -2.53
CA ALA A 92 0.67 -5.39 -2.89
C ALA A 92 -0.40 -5.09 -1.84
N GLN A 93 -0.51 -3.83 -1.40
CA GLN A 93 -1.67 -3.36 -0.66
C GLN A 93 -2.71 -2.86 -1.65
N VAL A 94 -3.87 -3.51 -1.68
CA VAL A 94 -4.86 -3.35 -2.75
C VAL A 94 -6.18 -2.91 -2.17
N TRP A 95 -6.70 -1.80 -2.67
CA TRP A 95 -8.06 -1.39 -2.40
C TRP A 95 -9.04 -2.37 -3.05
N LEU A 96 -10.01 -2.91 -2.30
CA LEU A 96 -10.97 -3.89 -2.85
C LEU A 96 -11.66 -3.37 -4.12
N TRP A 97 -11.94 -2.07 -4.20
CA TRP A 97 -12.65 -1.44 -5.32
C TRP A 97 -11.72 -0.81 -6.36
N ASP A 98 -10.47 -1.25 -6.42
CA ASP A 98 -9.57 -0.94 -7.52
C ASP A 98 -10.14 -1.47 -8.85
N GLU A 99 -10.22 -0.64 -9.90
CA GLU A 99 -10.87 -0.99 -11.18
C GLU A 99 -10.14 -2.06 -12.03
N LEU A 100 -8.92 -2.47 -11.64
CA LEU A 100 -8.31 -3.70 -12.17
C LEU A 100 -8.74 -4.94 -11.39
N LEU A 101 -8.99 -4.80 -10.08
CA LEU A 101 -9.41 -5.90 -9.22
C LEU A 101 -10.92 -6.13 -9.28
N TYR A 102 -11.73 -5.09 -9.46
CA TYR A 102 -13.19 -5.13 -9.48
C TYR A 102 -13.75 -4.45 -10.74
N SER A 103 -14.64 -5.16 -11.43
CA SER A 103 -15.38 -4.62 -12.58
C SER A 103 -16.69 -4.02 -12.12
N PHE A 104 -16.83 -2.69 -12.23
CA PHE A 104 -18.08 -1.99 -11.95
C PHE A 104 -19.15 -2.21 -13.04
N GLU A 105 -18.75 -2.62 -14.25
CA GLU A 105 -19.69 -2.98 -15.33
C GLU A 105 -20.30 -4.37 -15.10
N GLU A 106 -19.49 -5.32 -14.61
CA GLU A 106 -19.92 -6.71 -14.42
C GLU A 106 -20.30 -7.03 -12.97
N HIS A 107 -20.13 -6.06 -12.06
CA HIS A 107 -20.34 -6.18 -10.61
C HIS A 107 -19.68 -7.42 -9.98
N ARG A 108 -18.41 -7.68 -10.35
CA ARG A 108 -17.64 -8.82 -9.84
C ARG A 108 -16.14 -8.53 -9.82
N PHE A 109 -15.42 -9.31 -9.01
CA PHE A 109 -13.96 -9.30 -9.01
C PHE A 109 -13.38 -9.90 -10.30
N THR A 110 -12.25 -9.36 -10.72
CA THR A 110 -11.48 -9.78 -11.90
C THR A 110 -9.98 -9.89 -11.55
N PRO A 111 -9.58 -10.76 -10.60
CA PRO A 111 -8.19 -10.85 -10.15
C PRO A 111 -7.24 -11.22 -11.29
N HIS A 112 -7.68 -11.94 -12.32
CA HIS A 112 -6.88 -12.21 -13.51
C HIS A 112 -6.42 -10.93 -14.24
N ARG A 113 -7.23 -9.86 -14.28
CA ARG A 113 -6.84 -8.56 -14.88
C ARG A 113 -5.77 -7.88 -14.03
N PHE A 114 -6.01 -7.83 -12.72
CA PHE A 114 -5.07 -7.27 -11.74
C PHE A 114 -3.72 -8.01 -11.76
N LEU A 115 -3.73 -9.35 -11.72
CA LEU A 115 -2.51 -10.16 -11.73
C LEU A 115 -1.76 -10.10 -13.07
N ALA A 116 -2.47 -10.00 -14.20
CA ALA A 116 -1.83 -9.82 -15.50
C ALA A 116 -1.07 -8.48 -15.57
N ASP A 117 -1.70 -7.39 -15.13
CA ASP A 117 -1.08 -6.08 -15.04
C ASP A 117 0.13 -6.08 -14.08
N ALA A 118 -0.03 -6.66 -12.88
CA ALA A 118 1.07 -6.78 -11.92
C ALA A 118 2.23 -7.64 -12.46
N LYS A 119 1.94 -8.71 -13.21
CA LYS A 119 2.96 -9.54 -13.86
C LYS A 119 3.74 -8.75 -14.90
N GLU A 120 3.04 -8.01 -15.75
CA GLU A 120 3.63 -7.22 -16.83
C GLU A 120 4.45 -6.03 -16.29
N ARG A 121 3.89 -5.26 -15.36
CA ARG A 121 4.51 -4.02 -14.89
C ARG A 121 5.49 -4.23 -13.74
N LEU A 122 5.19 -5.12 -12.81
CA LEU A 122 5.94 -5.26 -11.55
C LEU A 122 6.70 -6.58 -11.44
N GLY A 123 6.36 -7.57 -12.28
CA GLY A 123 7.01 -8.88 -12.29
C GLY A 123 6.22 -9.94 -11.53
N GLY A 124 5.00 -9.62 -11.12
CA GLY A 124 4.09 -10.51 -10.39
C GLY A 124 4.22 -10.34 -8.89
N LEU A 125 3.18 -10.76 -8.17
CA LEU A 125 3.06 -10.60 -6.72
C LEU A 125 3.16 -11.96 -6.04
N ASP A 126 3.74 -11.98 -4.84
CA ASP A 126 3.80 -13.17 -3.99
C ASP A 126 2.67 -13.16 -2.95
N ALA A 127 2.22 -11.96 -2.53
CA ALA A 127 1.02 -11.79 -1.69
C ALA A 127 0.26 -10.49 -1.98
N VAL A 128 -0.97 -10.42 -1.49
CA VAL A 128 -1.79 -9.19 -1.48
C VAL A 128 -2.37 -8.94 -0.08
N VAL A 129 -2.44 -7.67 0.32
CA VAL A 129 -3.22 -7.20 1.47
C VAL A 129 -4.51 -6.60 0.95
N LEU A 130 -5.64 -7.24 1.23
CA LEU A 130 -6.97 -6.77 0.82
C LEU A 130 -7.44 -5.67 1.78
N TRP A 131 -7.30 -4.41 1.36
CA TRP A 131 -7.70 -3.24 2.13
C TRP A 131 -9.19 -2.92 1.95
N HIS A 132 -9.94 -2.88 3.05
CA HIS A 132 -11.39 -3.04 3.00
C HIS A 132 -12.23 -1.83 3.45
N ALA A 133 -11.83 -1.13 4.52
CA ALA A 133 -12.74 -0.23 5.24
C ALA A 133 -12.33 1.25 5.25
N TYR A 134 -11.07 1.60 5.51
CA TYR A 134 -10.62 3.00 5.45
C TYR A 134 -10.37 3.43 3.98
N PRO A 135 -10.79 4.62 3.53
CA PRO A 135 -11.27 5.74 4.32
C PRO A 135 -12.80 5.81 4.42
N ILE A 136 -13.59 4.78 4.14
CA ILE A 136 -15.06 4.89 4.13
C ILE A 136 -15.75 4.43 5.43
N ILE A 137 -15.04 3.75 6.33
CA ILE A 137 -15.58 3.30 7.61
C ILE A 137 -16.08 4.47 8.48
N GLY A 138 -17.25 4.29 9.11
CA GLY A 138 -17.98 5.34 9.82
C GLY A 138 -19.03 6.06 8.97
N ILE A 139 -19.14 5.75 7.67
CA ILE A 139 -20.19 6.29 6.79
C ILE A 139 -21.59 5.74 7.14
N ASP A 140 -21.64 4.48 7.59
CA ASP A 140 -22.81 3.77 8.09
C ASP A 140 -22.41 2.91 9.29
N ASP A 141 -23.34 2.11 9.82
CA ASP A 141 -23.14 1.32 11.04
C ASP A 141 -22.29 0.06 10.84
N ARG A 142 -21.72 -0.19 9.65
CA ARG A 142 -20.81 -1.31 9.43
C ARG A 142 -19.51 -1.15 10.21
N ASN A 143 -19.06 -2.25 10.80
CA ASN A 143 -17.72 -2.38 11.37
C ASN A 143 -16.73 -2.97 10.36
N GLN A 144 -15.45 -2.98 10.71
CA GLN A 144 -14.39 -3.54 9.86
C GLN A 144 -14.71 -4.97 9.37
N TRP A 145 -15.33 -5.82 10.20
CA TRP A 145 -15.66 -7.20 9.82
C TRP A 145 -16.74 -7.27 8.74
N ASP A 146 -17.74 -6.38 8.79
CA ASP A 146 -18.80 -6.29 7.79
C ASP A 146 -18.23 -5.87 6.42
N PHE A 147 -17.18 -5.03 6.42
CA PHE A 147 -16.45 -4.63 5.20
C PHE A 147 -15.66 -5.78 4.56
N TYR A 148 -15.60 -6.97 5.19
CA TYR A 148 -15.22 -8.22 4.53
C TYR A 148 -16.43 -9.12 4.25
N ARG A 149 -17.21 -9.45 5.29
CA ARG A 149 -18.27 -10.48 5.18
C ARG A 149 -19.43 -10.09 4.28
N GLU A 150 -19.72 -8.79 4.15
CA GLU A 150 -20.81 -8.31 3.31
C GLU A 150 -20.38 -8.06 1.86
N VAL A 151 -19.10 -8.27 1.50
CA VAL A 151 -18.59 -8.03 0.14
C VAL A 151 -18.92 -9.22 -0.78
N PRO A 152 -19.78 -9.04 -1.80
CA PRO A 152 -20.12 -10.11 -2.73
C PRO A 152 -18.90 -10.61 -3.49
N GLY A 153 -18.75 -11.93 -3.61
CA GLY A 153 -17.65 -12.54 -4.37
C GLY A 153 -16.29 -12.56 -3.67
N LEU A 154 -16.17 -12.11 -2.42
CA LEU A 154 -14.88 -12.08 -1.71
C LEU A 154 -14.24 -13.48 -1.59
N ALA A 155 -15.01 -14.51 -1.25
CA ALA A 155 -14.49 -15.87 -1.14
C ALA A 155 -13.98 -16.41 -2.51
N GLU A 156 -14.65 -16.07 -3.60
CA GLU A 156 -14.23 -16.43 -4.96
C GLU A 156 -12.95 -15.69 -5.36
N LEU A 157 -12.87 -14.38 -5.08
CA LEU A 157 -11.65 -13.60 -5.25
C LEU A 157 -10.45 -14.25 -4.56
N ILE A 158 -10.60 -14.60 -3.28
CA ILE A 158 -9.52 -15.21 -2.48
C ILE A 158 -9.13 -16.56 -3.07
N SER A 159 -10.10 -17.40 -3.43
CA SER A 159 -9.83 -18.68 -4.09
C SER A 159 -9.09 -18.53 -5.42
N GLU A 160 -9.42 -17.52 -6.24
CA GLU A 160 -8.73 -17.26 -7.50
C GLU A 160 -7.29 -16.75 -7.29
N LEU A 161 -7.06 -15.92 -6.26
CA LEU A 161 -5.72 -15.48 -5.87
C LEU A 161 -4.85 -16.66 -5.41
N HIS A 162 -5.40 -17.53 -4.55
CA HIS A 162 -4.72 -18.77 -4.13
C HIS A 162 -4.42 -19.69 -5.30
N ALA A 163 -5.36 -19.85 -6.24
CA ALA A 163 -5.15 -20.66 -7.45
C ALA A 163 -4.03 -20.10 -8.35
N ALA A 164 -3.79 -18.79 -8.28
CA ALA A 164 -2.66 -18.12 -8.95
C ALA A 164 -1.35 -18.18 -8.16
N GLY A 165 -1.33 -18.80 -6.98
CA GLY A 165 -0.16 -18.91 -6.11
C GLY A 165 0.17 -17.65 -5.32
N VAL A 166 -0.82 -16.76 -5.13
CA VAL A 166 -0.67 -15.50 -4.37
C VAL A 166 -1.26 -15.68 -2.98
N ALA A 167 -0.46 -15.44 -1.94
CA ALA A 167 -0.94 -15.44 -0.56
C ALA A 167 -1.88 -14.24 -0.30
N VAL A 168 -2.89 -14.43 0.54
CA VAL A 168 -3.89 -13.41 0.84
C VAL A 168 -3.81 -13.00 2.29
N CYS A 169 -3.60 -11.71 2.50
CA CYS A 169 -3.61 -11.05 3.79
C CYS A 169 -4.83 -10.13 3.94
N VAL A 170 -5.32 -9.98 5.17
CA VAL A 170 -6.37 -9.01 5.54
C VAL A 170 -5.79 -7.97 6.49
N ASP A 171 -6.37 -6.77 6.53
CA ASP A 171 -6.01 -5.75 7.51
C ASP A 171 -6.85 -5.87 8.79
N TYR A 172 -6.20 -5.55 9.91
CA TYR A 172 -6.84 -5.39 11.22
C TYR A 172 -6.67 -3.95 11.70
N ASN A 173 -7.79 -3.28 11.95
CA ASN A 173 -7.86 -1.88 12.36
C ASN A 173 -8.23 -1.82 13.87
N PRO A 174 -7.24 -1.74 14.79
CA PRO A 174 -7.51 -1.74 16.24
C PRO A 174 -8.19 -0.47 16.73
N TRP A 175 -8.16 0.60 15.92
CA TRP A 175 -8.81 1.88 16.21
C TRP A 175 -10.30 1.87 15.88
N ASP A 176 -10.82 0.83 15.23
CA ASP A 176 -12.25 0.68 14.99
C ASP A 176 -12.96 0.21 16.27
N VAL A 177 -13.29 1.17 17.15
CA VAL A 177 -13.90 0.92 18.47
C VAL A 177 -15.32 1.48 18.62
N GLY A 178 -15.75 2.34 17.70
CA GLY A 178 -16.99 3.11 17.75
C GLY A 178 -18.06 2.74 16.72
N THR A 179 -17.74 1.89 15.74
CA THR A 179 -18.76 1.27 14.87
C THR A 179 -19.56 0.22 15.64
N ARG A 180 -20.58 -0.38 14.99
CA ARG A 180 -21.40 -1.43 15.61
C ARG A 180 -20.52 -2.59 16.09
N ARG A 181 -20.49 -2.84 17.39
CA ARG A 181 -19.66 -3.91 17.97
C ARG A 181 -20.22 -5.30 17.68
N GLY A 182 -19.33 -6.21 17.25
CA GLY A 182 -19.56 -7.65 17.18
C GLY A 182 -19.12 -8.35 18.46
N ARG A 183 -18.49 -9.53 18.32
CA ARG A 183 -17.68 -10.12 19.40
C ARG A 183 -16.42 -9.28 19.64
N ASP A 184 -15.57 -9.71 20.56
CA ASP A 184 -14.24 -9.15 20.69
C ASP A 184 -13.41 -9.37 19.41
N ASP A 185 -12.44 -8.49 19.16
CA ASP A 185 -11.69 -8.45 17.91
C ASP A 185 -10.85 -9.71 17.69
N VAL A 186 -10.36 -10.35 18.77
CA VAL A 186 -9.63 -11.62 18.67
C VAL A 186 -10.55 -12.70 18.12
N ALA A 187 -11.76 -12.84 18.65
CA ALA A 187 -12.73 -13.81 18.18
C ALA A 187 -13.20 -13.53 16.74
N GLU A 188 -13.43 -12.25 16.38
CA GLU A 188 -13.85 -11.89 15.04
C GLU A 188 -12.77 -12.15 13.99
N LEU A 189 -11.55 -11.68 14.23
CA LEU A 189 -10.44 -11.87 13.30
C LEU A 189 -10.07 -13.34 13.16
N THR A 190 -10.02 -14.09 14.28
CA THR A 190 -9.76 -15.55 14.25
C THR A 190 -10.85 -16.29 13.46
N SER A 191 -12.11 -15.85 13.57
CA SER A 191 -13.22 -16.41 12.79
C SER A 191 -13.06 -16.11 11.31
N LEU A 192 -12.69 -14.88 10.96
CA LEU A 192 -12.48 -14.44 9.58
C LEU A 192 -11.32 -15.21 8.92
N VAL A 193 -10.21 -15.41 9.63
CA VAL A 193 -9.07 -16.21 9.15
C VAL A 193 -9.50 -17.63 8.78
N ARG A 194 -10.35 -18.28 9.59
CA ARG A 194 -10.88 -19.62 9.27
C ARG A 194 -11.87 -19.59 8.12
N GLU A 195 -12.75 -18.60 8.11
CA GLU A 195 -13.85 -18.47 7.15
C GLU A 195 -13.33 -18.31 5.71
N PHE A 196 -12.30 -17.49 5.53
CA PHE A 196 -11.75 -17.16 4.22
C PHE A 196 -10.40 -17.81 3.89
N ASN A 197 -9.89 -18.68 4.77
CA ASN A 197 -8.57 -19.31 4.62
C ASN A 197 -7.44 -18.27 4.43
N ILE A 198 -7.36 -17.28 5.33
CA ILE A 198 -6.41 -16.18 5.22
C ILE A 198 -4.98 -16.62 5.60
N ASP A 199 -3.99 -16.20 4.82
CA ASP A 199 -2.57 -16.54 4.99
C ASP A 199 -1.82 -15.55 5.89
N GLY A 200 -2.29 -14.30 5.99
CA GLY A 200 -1.67 -13.32 6.86
C GLY A 200 -2.58 -12.21 7.35
N VAL A 201 -2.13 -11.52 8.40
CA VAL A 201 -2.80 -10.35 8.97
C VAL A 201 -1.84 -9.18 8.94
N PHE A 202 -2.24 -8.12 8.26
CA PHE A 202 -1.60 -6.82 8.29
C PHE A 202 -2.12 -6.02 9.50
N LEU A 203 -1.21 -5.59 10.37
CA LEU A 203 -1.55 -4.95 11.64
C LEU A 203 -1.48 -3.42 11.51
N ASP A 204 -2.59 -2.79 11.13
CA ASP A 204 -2.63 -1.33 10.93
C ASP A 204 -2.42 -0.58 12.25
N THR A 205 -1.53 0.41 12.25
CA THR A 205 -1.12 1.21 13.43
C THR A 205 -0.45 0.43 14.57
N LEU A 206 -0.22 -0.88 14.42
CA LEU A 206 0.37 -1.74 15.45
C LEU A 206 1.71 -2.29 14.99
N LYS A 207 2.71 -2.16 15.86
CA LYS A 207 4.02 -2.77 15.63
C LYS A 207 4.02 -4.29 15.84
N GLU A 208 3.09 -4.79 16.66
CA GLU A 208 3.00 -6.17 17.10
C GLU A 208 1.56 -6.51 17.51
N ALA A 209 1.17 -7.76 17.34
CA ALA A 209 0.00 -8.34 17.96
C ALA A 209 0.33 -8.75 19.40
N ASN A 210 -0.66 -8.67 20.30
CA ASN A 210 -0.52 -9.18 21.66
C ASN A 210 -0.47 -10.73 21.66
N PRO A 211 0.06 -11.38 22.73
CA PRO A 211 0.22 -12.83 22.75
C PRO A 211 -1.09 -13.64 22.62
N GLU A 212 -2.21 -13.11 23.14
CA GLU A 212 -3.53 -13.76 23.04
C GLU A 212 -4.02 -13.83 21.59
N LEU A 213 -3.86 -12.73 20.85
CA LEU A 213 -4.19 -12.66 19.43
C LEU A 213 -3.29 -13.60 18.63
N VAL A 214 -1.98 -13.57 18.85
CA VAL A 214 -1.03 -14.49 18.18
C VAL A 214 -1.44 -15.96 18.39
N ALA A 215 -1.73 -16.36 19.63
CA ALA A 215 -2.11 -17.73 19.95
C ALA A 215 -3.43 -18.13 19.26
N SER A 216 -4.42 -17.24 19.26
CA SER A 216 -5.73 -17.50 18.65
C SER A 216 -5.65 -17.64 17.13
N LEU A 217 -4.89 -16.78 16.46
CA LEU A 217 -4.69 -16.83 15.02
C LEU A 217 -3.93 -18.09 14.60
N ARG A 218 -2.89 -18.49 15.32
CA ARG A 218 -2.17 -19.75 15.04
C ARG A 218 -3.02 -21.00 15.27
N ALA A 219 -3.92 -20.95 16.25
CA ALA A 219 -4.90 -22.01 16.45
C ALA A 219 -5.99 -22.04 15.34
N ALA A 220 -6.14 -20.97 14.56
CA ALA A 220 -6.98 -20.94 13.37
C ALA A 220 -6.24 -21.41 12.12
N ASN A 221 -5.03 -20.90 11.90
CA ASN A 221 -4.14 -21.26 10.81
C ASN A 221 -2.69 -21.32 11.34
N PRO A 222 -2.07 -22.50 11.47
CA PRO A 222 -0.68 -22.63 11.92
C PRO A 222 0.33 -21.87 11.04
N GLY A 223 0.01 -21.69 9.76
CA GLY A 223 0.83 -20.96 8.78
C GLY A 223 0.59 -19.45 8.74
N ILE A 224 -0.24 -18.90 9.64
CA ILE A 224 -0.59 -17.47 9.61
C ILE A 224 0.64 -16.58 9.81
N VAL A 225 0.79 -15.58 8.94
CA VAL A 225 1.86 -14.59 8.98
C VAL A 225 1.33 -13.28 9.54
N LEU A 226 2.00 -12.72 10.54
CA LEU A 226 1.67 -11.43 11.11
C LEU A 226 2.66 -10.39 10.62
N GLU A 227 2.14 -9.31 10.04
CA GLU A 227 2.96 -8.24 9.48
C GLU A 227 2.71 -6.93 10.24
N GLY A 228 3.65 -6.60 11.13
CA GLY A 228 3.58 -5.41 11.99
C GLY A 228 4.10 -4.13 11.31
N GLU A 229 3.57 -2.99 11.73
CA GLU A 229 3.94 -1.66 11.21
C GLU A 229 5.27 -1.13 11.73
N SER A 230 6.06 -0.60 10.79
CA SER A 230 7.30 0.13 11.01
C SER A 230 8.35 -0.74 11.70
N LYS A 231 8.49 -0.62 13.03
CA LYS A 231 9.56 -1.27 13.79
C LYS A 231 8.99 -2.32 14.73
N LEU A 232 9.04 -3.58 14.30
CA LEU A 232 8.72 -4.74 15.14
C LEU A 232 9.66 -4.80 16.36
N PRO A 233 9.15 -4.83 17.60
CA PRO A 233 9.99 -4.92 18.78
C PRO A 233 10.84 -6.19 18.78
N LEU A 234 12.08 -6.06 19.25
CA LEU A 234 13.10 -7.10 19.12
C LEU A 234 12.65 -8.51 19.56
N PRO A 235 11.99 -8.70 20.72
CA PRO A 235 11.55 -10.03 21.14
C PRO A 235 10.45 -10.64 20.26
N ARG A 236 9.69 -9.82 19.53
CA ARG A 236 8.58 -10.28 18.69
C ARG A 236 9.00 -10.80 17.34
N ILE A 237 10.27 -10.65 16.95
CA ILE A 237 10.81 -11.33 15.76
C ILE A 237 10.67 -12.85 15.90
N ALA A 238 10.61 -13.37 17.13
CA ALA A 238 10.36 -14.78 17.41
C ALA A 238 8.89 -15.22 17.17
N ASP A 239 7.92 -14.30 17.06
CA ASP A 239 6.51 -14.64 16.84
C ASP A 239 5.77 -13.89 15.71
N HIS A 240 6.46 -12.99 15.01
CA HIS A 240 6.00 -12.31 13.80
C HIS A 240 6.99 -12.55 12.66
N ALA A 241 6.56 -13.28 11.63
CA ALA A 241 7.43 -13.73 10.54
C ALA A 241 7.72 -12.63 9.49
N ALA A 242 6.96 -11.53 9.51
CA ALA A 242 7.13 -10.42 8.59
C ALA A 242 6.89 -9.07 9.27
N SER A 243 7.35 -8.00 8.63
CA SER A 243 7.01 -6.61 8.98
C SER A 243 7.16 -5.71 7.76
N TRP A 244 6.64 -4.48 7.82
CA TRP A 244 6.83 -3.51 6.75
C TRP A 244 7.51 -2.25 7.25
N ALA A 245 8.53 -1.81 6.52
CA ALA A 245 9.46 -0.75 6.89
C ALA A 245 8.92 0.65 6.58
N GLN A 246 7.71 0.96 7.04
CA GLN A 246 7.12 2.29 6.88
C GLN A 246 7.90 3.34 7.70
N PHE A 247 8.25 4.45 7.05
CA PHE A 247 9.01 5.58 7.63
C PHE A 247 10.43 5.20 8.10
N PHE A 248 11.17 4.48 7.25
CA PHE A 248 12.57 4.13 7.48
C PHE A 248 13.46 5.05 6.66
N ALA A 249 14.03 6.08 7.31
CA ALA A 249 15.12 6.82 6.67
C ALA A 249 16.38 5.99 6.75
N ASP A 250 17.10 5.97 5.64
CA ASP A 250 18.38 5.28 5.54
C ASP A 250 19.52 6.28 5.61
N SER A 251 20.74 5.79 5.80
CA SER A 251 21.96 6.57 5.59
C SER A 251 22.21 6.80 4.09
N PRO A 252 23.05 7.78 3.71
CA PRO A 252 23.35 8.03 2.30
C PRO A 252 23.84 6.77 1.56
N THR A 253 24.68 5.97 2.21
CA THR A 253 24.96 4.60 1.81
C THR A 253 23.92 3.70 2.46
N PRO A 254 23.17 2.86 1.72
CA PRO A 254 22.13 2.03 2.32
C PRO A 254 22.67 1.15 3.44
N GLY A 255 21.97 1.17 4.57
CA GLY A 255 22.31 0.46 5.79
C GLY A 255 21.80 -0.98 5.80
N VAL A 256 21.79 -1.56 7.00
CA VAL A 256 21.36 -2.95 7.23
C VAL A 256 20.11 -2.99 8.11
N LEU A 257 19.03 -3.59 7.61
CA LEU A 257 17.78 -3.76 8.34
C LEU A 257 18.00 -4.65 9.57
N ARG A 258 17.64 -4.15 10.76
CA ARG A 258 17.91 -4.84 12.03
C ARG A 258 17.24 -6.20 12.09
N ALA A 259 15.94 -6.26 11.79
CA ALA A 259 15.15 -7.48 11.93
C ALA A 259 15.65 -8.58 10.97
N HIS A 260 15.91 -8.20 9.71
CA HIS A 260 16.39 -9.12 8.68
C HIS A 260 17.85 -9.55 8.91
N TRP A 261 18.71 -8.70 9.48
CA TRP A 261 20.05 -9.09 9.91
C TRP A 261 20.00 -10.12 11.05
N LEU A 262 19.11 -9.93 12.02
CA LEU A 262 18.95 -10.87 13.13
C LEU A 262 18.48 -12.26 12.65
N GLU A 263 17.44 -12.29 11.82
CA GLU A 263 16.82 -13.50 11.28
C GLU A 263 16.55 -13.32 9.78
N ARG A 264 17.37 -13.98 8.94
CA ARG A 264 17.36 -13.83 7.47
C ARG A 264 16.03 -14.28 6.84
N ARG A 265 15.25 -15.10 7.54
CA ARG A 265 13.92 -15.54 7.08
C ARG A 265 12.81 -14.54 7.40
N HIS A 266 13.08 -13.53 8.22
CA HIS A 266 12.14 -12.44 8.48
C HIS A 266 12.09 -11.49 7.30
N MET A 267 11.02 -11.57 6.51
CA MET A 267 10.83 -10.67 5.38
C MET A 267 10.37 -9.31 5.89
N GLN A 268 11.15 -8.27 5.60
CA GLN A 268 10.79 -6.90 5.94
C GLN A 268 10.57 -6.09 4.66
N HIS A 269 9.32 -5.84 4.31
CA HIS A 269 8.98 -5.17 3.06
C HIS A 269 9.25 -3.66 3.14
N HIS A 270 10.10 -3.15 2.26
CA HIS A 270 10.32 -1.71 2.13
C HIS A 270 9.11 -0.99 1.52
N ILE A 271 8.82 0.22 1.99
CA ILE A 271 7.71 1.04 1.49
C ILE A 271 7.87 2.54 1.75
N ARG A 272 7.45 3.35 0.76
CA ARG A 272 7.17 4.78 0.92
C ARG A 272 5.89 5.16 0.19
N ARG A 273 4.74 4.83 0.79
CA ARG A 273 3.41 4.89 0.15
C ARG A 273 3.07 6.22 -0.54
N TRP A 274 3.51 7.35 0.01
CA TRP A 274 3.20 8.68 -0.51
C TRP A 274 4.26 9.24 -1.46
N HIS A 275 5.38 8.57 -1.66
CA HIS A 275 6.47 9.06 -2.51
C HIS A 275 6.34 8.55 -3.94
N ARG A 276 6.69 9.36 -4.95
CA ARG A 276 6.59 8.97 -6.37
C ARG A 276 7.89 8.43 -6.98
N ASP A 277 9.01 8.63 -6.29
CA ASP A 277 10.31 8.04 -6.65
C ASP A 277 10.66 6.95 -5.64
N HIS A 278 10.64 5.70 -6.08
CA HIS A 278 10.89 4.55 -5.22
C HIS A 278 12.35 4.06 -5.25
N SER A 279 13.24 4.76 -5.95
CA SER A 279 14.59 4.28 -6.23
C SER A 279 15.43 4.09 -4.97
N ALA A 280 15.20 4.90 -3.92
CA ALA A 280 15.94 4.79 -2.67
C ALA A 280 15.62 3.50 -1.91
N GLU A 281 14.35 3.20 -1.71
CA GLU A 281 13.91 1.98 -1.04
C GLU A 281 14.11 0.73 -1.90
N LEU A 282 14.04 0.84 -3.23
CA LEU A 282 14.39 -0.25 -4.14
C LEU A 282 15.87 -0.64 -3.99
N ARG A 283 16.79 0.34 -3.97
CA ARG A 283 18.22 0.07 -3.75
C ARG A 283 18.51 -0.49 -2.35
N SER A 284 17.85 0.05 -1.32
CA SER A 284 18.02 -0.46 0.06
C SER A 284 17.50 -1.90 0.19
N ALA A 285 16.32 -2.19 -0.37
CA ALA A 285 15.75 -3.54 -0.40
C ALA A 285 16.65 -4.53 -1.17
N TRP A 286 17.16 -4.11 -2.33
CA TRP A 286 18.08 -4.89 -3.16
C TRP A 286 19.35 -5.28 -2.40
N LEU A 287 19.99 -4.33 -1.71
CA LEU A 287 21.21 -4.58 -0.93
C LEU A 287 20.95 -5.41 0.33
N ASN A 288 19.75 -5.35 0.91
CA ASN A 288 19.39 -6.14 2.09
C ASN A 288 18.89 -7.55 1.73
N GLY A 289 18.54 -7.79 0.47
CA GLY A 289 17.94 -9.04 0.02
C GLY A 289 16.47 -9.21 0.41
N VAL A 290 15.76 -8.09 0.66
CA VAL A 290 14.34 -8.07 1.05
C VAL A 290 13.43 -7.60 -0.07
N GLY A 291 12.12 -7.77 0.13
CA GLY A 291 11.09 -7.35 -0.80
C GLY A 291 10.57 -5.92 -0.63
N LEU A 292 9.55 -5.58 -1.41
CA LEU A 292 8.80 -4.34 -1.32
C LEU A 292 7.31 -4.58 -1.11
N MET A 293 6.70 -3.63 -0.41
CA MET A 293 5.25 -3.46 -0.40
C MET A 293 4.88 -2.40 -1.44
N VAL A 294 4.17 -2.84 -2.46
CA VAL A 294 3.67 -2.00 -3.55
C VAL A 294 2.31 -1.43 -3.14
N TRP A 295 2.18 -0.11 -3.19
CA TRP A 295 0.93 0.58 -2.89
C TRP A 295 0.69 1.73 -3.86
N GLU A 296 0.10 1.42 -5.02
CA GLU A 296 -0.10 2.41 -6.08
C GLU A 296 -1.36 3.25 -5.88
N VAL A 297 -2.41 2.64 -5.31
CA VAL A 297 -3.70 3.27 -5.00
C VAL A 297 -3.81 3.41 -3.48
N VAL A 298 -3.32 4.53 -2.97
CA VAL A 298 -3.31 4.82 -1.53
C VAL A 298 -4.68 5.33 -1.11
N PHE A 299 -5.43 4.47 -0.44
CA PHE A 299 -6.78 4.76 0.07
C PHE A 299 -7.78 5.23 -1.00
N GLY A 300 -7.61 4.79 -2.26
CA GLY A 300 -8.42 5.24 -3.38
C GLY A 300 -7.85 6.45 -4.14
N VAL A 301 -6.60 6.86 -3.87
CA VAL A 301 -5.89 7.90 -4.63
C VAL A 301 -4.70 7.32 -5.36
N TRP A 302 -4.59 7.62 -6.65
CA TRP A 302 -3.46 7.22 -7.49
C TRP A 302 -2.17 7.97 -7.09
N VAL A 303 -1.22 7.23 -6.50
CA VAL A 303 0.16 7.68 -6.24
C VAL A 303 1.12 7.15 -7.30
N GLY A 304 0.88 5.93 -7.79
CA GLY A 304 1.54 5.33 -8.97
C GLY A 304 3.05 5.13 -8.88
N TRP A 305 3.59 4.28 -9.75
CA TRP A 305 5.03 4.05 -9.90
C TRP A 305 5.49 4.44 -11.31
N SER A 306 6.68 5.03 -11.43
CA SER A 306 7.29 5.31 -12.74
C SER A 306 7.66 4.02 -13.49
N ALA A 307 7.88 4.12 -14.81
CA ALA A 307 8.30 2.97 -15.62
C ALA A 307 9.67 2.44 -15.17
N ARG A 308 10.61 3.34 -14.84
CA ARG A 308 11.91 3.03 -14.22
C ARG A 308 11.76 2.21 -12.94
N ASP A 309 10.95 2.66 -11.99
CA ASP A 309 10.82 2.01 -10.68
C ASP A 309 10.13 0.65 -10.81
N ALA A 310 9.11 0.55 -11.66
CA ALA A 310 8.43 -0.71 -11.97
C ALA A 310 9.36 -1.72 -12.68
N ALA A 311 10.16 -1.27 -13.66
CA ALA A 311 11.17 -2.10 -14.32
C ALA A 311 12.29 -2.55 -13.37
N THR A 312 12.69 -1.67 -12.44
CA THR A 312 13.68 -2.00 -11.42
C THR A 312 13.17 -3.11 -10.51
N LEU A 313 11.91 -3.02 -10.03
CA LEU A 313 11.29 -4.09 -9.25
C LEU A 313 11.23 -5.41 -10.04
N ARG A 314 10.80 -5.40 -11.31
CA ARG A 314 10.82 -6.61 -12.16
C ARG A 314 12.17 -7.29 -12.20
N ARG A 315 13.23 -6.50 -12.38
CA ARG A 315 14.62 -6.98 -12.41
C ARG A 315 15.05 -7.54 -11.06
N MET A 316 14.69 -6.88 -9.96
CA MET A 316 14.95 -7.40 -8.61
C MET A 316 14.29 -8.75 -8.39
N LEU A 317 12.98 -8.87 -8.67
CA LEU A 317 12.21 -10.08 -8.44
C LEU A 317 12.70 -11.26 -9.28
N ALA A 318 13.14 -11.02 -10.52
CA ALA A 318 13.71 -12.05 -11.38
C ALA A 318 14.91 -12.74 -10.70
N VAL A 319 15.83 -11.95 -10.13
CA VAL A 319 17.01 -12.48 -9.43
C VAL A 319 16.63 -13.02 -8.05
N GLN A 320 15.83 -12.28 -7.28
CA GLN A 320 15.48 -12.67 -5.91
C GLN A 320 14.74 -14.01 -5.87
N ARG A 321 13.85 -14.28 -6.84
CA ARG A 321 13.15 -15.56 -6.92
C ARG A 321 14.06 -16.70 -7.35
N ALA A 322 14.89 -16.50 -8.38
CA ALA A 322 15.82 -17.54 -8.86
C ALA A 322 16.91 -17.86 -7.82
N ALA A 323 17.47 -16.84 -7.17
CA ALA A 323 18.54 -16.95 -6.17
C ALA A 323 18.03 -16.96 -4.72
N SER A 324 16.75 -17.27 -4.50
CA SER A 324 16.08 -17.13 -3.20
C SER A 324 16.78 -17.95 -2.10
N ASP A 325 17.30 -19.13 -2.44
CA ASP A 325 18.08 -19.94 -1.50
C ASP A 325 19.41 -19.30 -1.08
N VAL A 326 20.09 -18.63 -2.02
CA VAL A 326 21.34 -17.91 -1.74
C VAL A 326 21.07 -16.72 -0.80
N LEU A 327 19.97 -16.00 -1.02
CA LEU A 327 19.55 -14.88 -0.17
C LEU A 327 19.15 -15.30 1.25
N LEU A 328 18.51 -16.46 1.39
CA LEU A 328 17.99 -16.94 2.67
C LEU A 328 19.02 -17.73 3.49
N ARG A 329 19.80 -18.59 2.84
CA ARG A 329 20.70 -19.55 3.49
C ARG A 329 22.18 -19.22 3.34
N GLY A 330 22.52 -18.34 2.40
CA GLY A 330 23.90 -17.95 2.18
C GLY A 330 24.44 -17.03 3.28
N GLU A 331 25.77 -17.02 3.39
CA GLU A 331 26.48 -16.05 4.21
C GLU A 331 26.34 -14.65 3.59
N TRP A 332 25.86 -13.70 4.40
CA TRP A 332 25.64 -12.32 3.96
C TRP A 332 26.76 -11.39 4.44
N THR A 333 27.48 -10.80 3.49
CA THR A 333 28.43 -9.72 3.73
C THR A 333 27.85 -8.40 3.20
N PRO A 334 27.29 -7.54 4.08
CA PRO A 334 26.78 -6.23 3.68
C PRO A 334 27.93 -5.28 3.35
N LEU A 335 27.75 -4.43 2.33
CA LEU A 335 28.78 -3.49 1.86
C LEU A 335 30.12 -4.21 1.58
N ALA A 336 30.04 -5.31 0.83
CA ALA A 336 31.17 -6.12 0.41
C ALA A 336 32.19 -5.28 -0.35
N ASP A 337 33.44 -5.68 -0.27
CA ASP A 337 34.55 -4.96 -0.90
C ASP A 337 34.49 -5.19 -2.41
N LEU A 338 34.55 -4.08 -3.17
CA LEU A 338 34.55 -4.06 -4.64
C LEU A 338 35.90 -3.57 -5.13
N ASP A 339 36.04 -3.46 -6.45
CA ASP A 339 37.11 -2.70 -7.08
C ASP A 339 37.23 -1.28 -6.47
N GLN A 340 38.46 -0.77 -6.39
CA GLN A 340 38.75 0.51 -5.78
C GLN A 340 38.10 1.68 -6.54
N GLU A 341 38.07 1.63 -7.87
CA GLU A 341 37.45 2.67 -8.69
C GLU A 341 35.92 2.64 -8.56
N ALA A 342 35.32 1.45 -8.52
CA ALA A 342 33.88 1.30 -8.26
C ALA A 342 33.49 1.87 -6.89
N THR A 343 34.27 1.55 -5.86
CA THR A 343 34.05 2.08 -4.49
C THR A 343 34.21 3.59 -4.44
N ALA A 344 35.23 4.14 -5.09
CA ALA A 344 35.46 5.59 -5.17
C ALA A 344 34.35 6.32 -5.96
N ALA A 345 33.77 5.65 -6.95
CA ALA A 345 32.60 6.10 -7.69
C ALA A 345 31.28 5.85 -6.94
N GLY A 346 31.30 5.44 -5.67
CA GLY A 346 30.07 5.30 -4.87
C GLY A 346 29.20 4.09 -5.24
N VAL A 347 29.73 3.12 -6.00
CA VAL A 347 29.07 1.81 -6.16
C VAL A 347 29.22 1.03 -4.86
N VAL A 348 28.13 0.39 -4.44
CA VAL A 348 28.09 -0.45 -3.25
C VAL A 348 27.46 -1.80 -3.58
N ALA A 349 27.82 -2.83 -2.84
CA ALA A 349 27.28 -4.17 -3.02
C ALA A 349 27.04 -4.89 -1.70
N SER A 350 26.05 -5.78 -1.69
CA SER A 350 26.02 -6.89 -0.74
C SER A 350 26.41 -8.17 -1.45
N ARG A 351 27.10 -9.06 -0.72
CA ARG A 351 27.45 -10.41 -1.17
C ARG A 351 26.65 -11.43 -0.39
N PHE A 352 25.96 -12.31 -1.09
CA PHE A 352 25.30 -13.49 -0.52
C PHE A 352 25.97 -14.73 -1.10
N GLU A 353 26.58 -15.56 -0.28
CA GLU A 353 27.37 -16.71 -0.74
C GLU A 353 26.86 -18.03 -0.18
N LEU A 354 26.62 -19.00 -1.07
CA LEU A 354 26.19 -20.35 -0.72
C LEU A 354 26.92 -21.36 -1.61
N ASP A 355 27.50 -22.40 -1.00
CA ASP A 355 28.15 -23.51 -1.70
C ASP A 355 29.22 -23.11 -2.75
N GLY A 356 29.95 -22.02 -2.47
CA GLY A 356 31.02 -21.52 -3.34
C GLY A 356 30.55 -20.67 -4.53
N ALA A 357 29.26 -20.35 -4.61
CA ALA A 357 28.69 -19.37 -5.53
C ALA A 357 28.11 -18.18 -4.77
N ALA A 358 28.38 -16.98 -5.25
CA ALA A 358 27.93 -15.73 -4.66
C ALA A 358 27.05 -14.94 -5.63
N LEU A 359 25.99 -14.33 -5.08
CA LEU A 359 25.26 -13.24 -5.70
C LEU A 359 25.79 -11.92 -5.12
N LEU A 360 26.31 -11.06 -5.99
CA LEU A 360 26.57 -9.66 -5.68
C LEU A 360 25.35 -8.84 -6.13
N THR A 361 24.70 -8.17 -5.18
CA THR A 361 23.62 -7.21 -5.42
C THR A 361 24.24 -5.82 -5.39
N LEU A 362 24.49 -5.21 -6.55
CA LEU A 362 25.11 -3.89 -6.64
C LEU A 362 24.05 -2.80 -6.78
N ALA A 363 24.34 -1.63 -6.21
CA ALA A 363 23.56 -0.42 -6.37
C ALA A 363 24.48 0.78 -6.55
N HIS A 364 24.02 1.77 -7.31
CA HIS A 364 24.73 3.01 -7.50
C HIS A 364 23.81 4.19 -7.22
N ARG A 365 24.34 5.19 -6.51
CA ARG A 365 23.56 6.34 -6.03
C ARG A 365 23.72 7.58 -6.93
N ASP A 366 24.85 7.75 -7.60
CA ASP A 366 25.14 9.01 -8.27
C ASP A 366 24.31 9.17 -9.55
N GLY A 367 24.23 10.42 -10.01
CA GLY A 367 23.41 10.81 -11.16
C GLY A 367 23.95 10.39 -12.53
N THR A 368 25.09 9.68 -12.57
CA THR A 368 25.72 9.23 -13.82
C THR A 368 26.03 7.74 -13.70
N ALA A 369 25.76 6.95 -14.74
CA ALA A 369 26.08 5.53 -14.71
C ALA A 369 27.59 5.29 -14.51
N TYR A 370 27.93 4.28 -13.72
CA TYR A 370 29.31 3.81 -13.58
C TYR A 370 29.60 2.74 -14.63
N THR A 371 30.75 2.81 -15.30
CA THR A 371 31.25 1.73 -16.16
C THR A 371 32.69 1.41 -15.79
N GLY A 372 32.93 0.17 -15.36
CA GLY A 372 34.23 -0.26 -14.88
C GLY A 372 34.24 -1.68 -14.33
N SER A 373 35.36 -2.08 -13.73
CA SER A 373 35.45 -3.34 -12.97
C SER A 373 34.67 -3.21 -11.66
N VAL A 374 33.99 -4.27 -11.23
CA VAL A 374 33.29 -4.30 -9.93
C VAL A 374 33.75 -5.43 -9.03
N LEU A 375 34.53 -6.39 -9.54
CA LEU A 375 34.95 -7.56 -8.78
C LEU A 375 35.94 -7.18 -7.68
N GLY A 376 35.74 -7.75 -6.50
CA GLY A 376 36.56 -7.45 -5.33
C GLY A 376 37.91 -8.21 -5.35
N PRO A 377 38.80 -7.91 -4.38
CA PRO A 377 40.08 -8.60 -4.24
C PRO A 377 39.97 -10.12 -4.07
N ASP A 378 38.85 -10.60 -3.52
CA ASP A 378 38.57 -12.02 -3.24
C ASP A 378 38.08 -12.79 -4.47
N ASP A 379 37.79 -12.11 -5.57
CA ASP A 379 37.18 -12.71 -6.77
C ASP A 379 38.20 -12.98 -7.90
N LYS A 380 39.52 -12.77 -7.65
CA LYS A 380 40.57 -12.81 -8.68
C LYS A 380 40.66 -14.12 -9.48
N ASP A 381 40.41 -15.24 -8.81
CA ASP A 381 40.46 -16.58 -9.42
C ASP A 381 39.05 -17.14 -9.69
N ALA A 382 38.00 -16.36 -9.44
CA ALA A 382 36.62 -16.77 -9.65
C ALA A 382 36.17 -16.49 -11.09
N ARG A 383 35.14 -17.22 -11.53
CA ARG A 383 34.39 -16.91 -12.74
C ARG A 383 33.24 -16.00 -12.37
N ALA A 384 32.95 -14.98 -13.17
CA ALA A 384 31.88 -14.05 -12.89
C ALA A 384 30.94 -13.88 -14.09
N TRP A 385 29.68 -13.58 -13.84
CA TRP A 385 28.67 -13.32 -14.86
C TRP A 385 27.94 -12.03 -14.57
N ASP A 386 27.83 -11.17 -15.57
CA ASP A 386 26.84 -10.11 -15.55
C ASP A 386 25.48 -10.71 -15.89
N LEU A 387 24.62 -10.82 -14.87
CA LEU A 387 23.31 -11.43 -15.05
C LEU A 387 22.38 -10.58 -15.91
N SER A 388 22.67 -9.28 -16.10
CA SER A 388 21.86 -8.43 -16.95
C SER A 388 22.11 -8.66 -18.45
N THR A 389 23.32 -9.07 -18.81
CA THR A 389 23.69 -9.42 -20.20
C THR A 389 23.73 -10.94 -20.42
N GLY A 390 23.80 -11.72 -19.35
CA GLY A 390 23.98 -13.17 -19.37
C GLY A 390 25.38 -13.62 -19.79
N LEU A 391 26.33 -12.69 -19.88
CA LEU A 391 27.69 -12.97 -20.33
C LEU A 391 28.61 -13.26 -19.16
N GLU A 392 29.48 -14.26 -19.34
CA GLU A 392 30.62 -14.49 -18.46
C GLU A 392 31.63 -13.36 -18.68
N LEU A 393 32.10 -12.75 -17.59
CA LEU A 393 33.06 -11.66 -17.59
C LEU A 393 34.47 -12.22 -17.78
N ALA A 394 35.11 -11.87 -18.89
CA ALA A 394 36.52 -12.13 -19.11
C ALA A 394 37.39 -11.11 -18.34
N SER A 395 38.69 -11.42 -18.22
CA SER A 395 39.65 -10.50 -17.59
C SER A 395 39.69 -9.16 -18.32
N GLY A 396 39.34 -8.09 -17.61
CA GLY A 396 39.32 -6.72 -18.13
C GLY A 396 37.97 -6.29 -18.71
N ASP A 397 36.96 -7.15 -18.72
CA ASP A 397 35.60 -6.76 -19.06
C ASP A 397 35.06 -5.75 -18.05
N LEU A 398 34.32 -4.77 -18.55
CA LEU A 398 33.70 -3.73 -17.75
C LEU A 398 32.19 -3.96 -17.72
N VAL A 399 31.58 -3.63 -16.59
CA VAL A 399 30.12 -3.67 -16.43
C VAL A 399 29.59 -2.27 -16.23
N THR A 400 28.32 -2.05 -16.58
CA THR A 400 27.65 -0.77 -16.36
C THR A 400 26.62 -0.90 -15.23
N VAL A 401 26.77 -0.10 -14.18
CA VAL A 401 25.76 0.06 -13.14
C VAL A 401 24.98 1.36 -13.44
N PRO A 402 23.67 1.30 -13.76
CA PRO A 402 22.91 2.48 -14.12
C PRO A 402 22.86 3.54 -13.01
N ALA A 403 22.74 4.82 -13.40
CA ALA A 403 22.54 5.93 -12.47
C ALA A 403 21.29 5.69 -11.60
N GLY A 404 21.44 5.78 -10.28
CA GLY A 404 20.35 5.47 -9.35
C GLY A 404 19.80 4.04 -9.42
N GLY A 405 20.43 3.13 -10.17
CA GLY A 405 19.93 1.81 -10.48
C GLY A 405 20.65 0.69 -9.74
N ILE A 406 20.44 -0.53 -10.26
CA ILE A 406 20.96 -1.79 -9.69
C ILE A 406 21.63 -2.65 -10.76
N LEU A 407 22.53 -3.52 -10.31
CA LEU A 407 23.13 -4.59 -11.12
C LEU A 407 23.24 -5.87 -10.27
N ALA A 408 23.22 -7.03 -10.94
CA ALA A 408 23.41 -8.33 -10.31
C ALA A 408 24.58 -9.05 -10.99
N ILE A 409 25.59 -9.44 -10.21
CA ILE A 409 26.72 -10.25 -10.68
C ILE A 409 26.70 -11.58 -9.95
N ALA A 410 26.83 -12.69 -10.67
CA ALA A 410 27.13 -13.99 -10.06
C ALA A 410 28.64 -14.20 -10.05
N VAL A 411 29.19 -14.70 -8.95
CA VAL A 411 30.61 -15.06 -8.83
C VAL A 411 30.69 -16.51 -8.36
N VAL A 412 31.36 -17.38 -9.13
CA VAL A 412 31.51 -18.81 -8.83
C VAL A 412 32.99 -19.10 -8.64
N ARG A 413 33.36 -19.63 -7.47
CA ARG A 413 34.75 -19.99 -7.17
C ARG A 413 35.28 -21.01 -8.16
N ALA A 414 36.59 -20.95 -8.45
CA ALA A 414 37.25 -21.95 -9.28
C ALA A 414 37.00 -23.38 -8.76
N GLY A 415 36.58 -24.27 -9.65
CA GLY A 415 36.29 -25.67 -9.33
C GLY A 415 34.87 -25.93 -8.80
N THR A 416 34.03 -24.91 -8.64
CA THR A 416 32.60 -25.05 -8.32
C THR A 416 31.77 -25.11 -9.60
N ASP A 417 30.78 -26.00 -9.64
CA ASP A 417 29.81 -26.05 -10.73
C ASP A 417 28.92 -24.80 -10.73
N VAL A 418 28.57 -24.29 -11.91
CA VAL A 418 27.71 -23.10 -12.02
C VAL A 418 26.29 -23.48 -11.60
N PRO A 419 25.73 -22.90 -10.52
CA PRO A 419 24.39 -23.25 -10.06
C PRO A 419 23.29 -22.84 -11.05
N ALA A 420 22.16 -23.54 -11.03
CA ALA A 420 21.02 -23.29 -11.92
C ALA A 420 20.48 -21.85 -11.84
N TRP A 421 20.47 -21.26 -10.63
CA TRP A 421 19.98 -19.89 -10.41
C TRP A 421 20.72 -18.84 -11.23
N VAL A 422 22.00 -19.07 -11.58
CA VAL A 422 22.79 -18.15 -12.42
C VAL A 422 22.19 -18.06 -13.82
N ALA A 423 21.93 -19.21 -14.44
CA ALA A 423 21.33 -19.28 -15.77
C ALA A 423 19.87 -18.81 -15.77
N GLU A 424 19.09 -19.15 -14.74
CA GLU A 424 17.71 -18.69 -14.59
C GLU A 424 17.62 -17.18 -14.43
N SER A 425 18.47 -16.58 -13.58
CA SER A 425 18.54 -15.13 -13.39
C SER A 425 18.95 -14.41 -14.68
N ALA A 426 19.97 -14.93 -15.37
CA ALA A 426 20.45 -14.35 -16.62
C ALA A 426 19.40 -14.42 -17.73
N GLY A 427 18.73 -15.57 -17.88
CA GLY A 427 17.65 -15.75 -18.85
C GLY A 427 16.46 -14.83 -18.61
N ALA A 428 16.13 -14.57 -17.34
CA ALA A 428 15.05 -13.65 -16.98
C ALA A 428 15.44 -12.18 -17.17
N LEU A 429 16.62 -11.76 -16.72
CA LEU A 429 17.06 -10.37 -16.76
C LEU A 429 17.36 -9.85 -18.17
N THR A 430 17.87 -10.70 -19.06
CA THR A 430 18.12 -10.32 -20.47
C THR A 430 16.84 -9.96 -21.21
N ALA A 431 15.68 -10.47 -20.77
CA ALA A 431 14.37 -10.10 -21.30
C ALA A 431 13.78 -8.83 -20.67
N ILE A 432 14.40 -8.28 -19.61
CA ILE A 432 13.88 -7.14 -18.84
C ILE A 432 14.95 -6.06 -18.79
N PRO A 433 15.09 -5.20 -19.82
CA PRO A 433 16.10 -4.15 -19.83
C PRO A 433 15.86 -3.15 -18.70
N HIS A 434 16.91 -2.39 -18.36
CA HIS A 434 16.75 -1.19 -17.55
C HIS A 434 15.91 -0.15 -18.31
N ASP A 435 15.09 0.59 -17.58
CA ASP A 435 14.25 1.68 -18.06
C ASP A 435 14.61 2.94 -17.28
N ASP A 436 14.87 4.05 -17.94
CA ASP A 436 15.28 5.32 -17.34
C ASP A 436 14.11 6.33 -17.21
N GLU A 437 12.91 5.99 -17.68
CA GLU A 437 11.74 6.87 -17.64
C GLU A 437 11.16 6.97 -16.22
N ALA A 438 11.53 8.05 -15.54
CA ALA A 438 11.12 8.37 -14.17
C ALA A 438 9.88 9.27 -14.10
N ALA A 439 9.25 9.63 -15.23
CA ALA A 439 8.06 10.47 -15.23
C ALA A 439 6.91 9.82 -14.47
N PHE A 440 6.22 10.64 -13.67
CA PHE A 440 5.04 10.19 -12.94
C PHE A 440 3.89 9.91 -13.93
N PRO A 441 3.33 8.69 -13.97
CA PRO A 441 2.22 8.35 -14.86
C PRO A 441 0.92 9.00 -14.35
N HIS A 442 0.70 10.26 -14.69
CA HIS A 442 -0.46 11.01 -14.23
C HIS A 442 -1.78 10.36 -14.70
N ARG A 443 -2.73 10.21 -13.77
CA ARG A 443 -4.10 9.77 -14.08
C ARG A 443 -5.08 10.84 -13.66
N LEU A 444 -5.92 11.26 -14.62
CA LEU A 444 -6.94 12.27 -14.40
C LEU A 444 -8.24 11.55 -14.06
N ALA A 445 -8.73 11.71 -12.83
CA ALA A 445 -10.09 11.30 -12.51
C ALA A 445 -11.08 12.17 -13.30
N VAL A 446 -11.82 11.55 -14.20
CA VAL A 446 -12.84 12.19 -15.03
C VAL A 446 -14.21 11.76 -14.57
N ARG A 447 -15.20 12.67 -14.66
CA ARG A 447 -16.59 12.34 -14.35
C ARG A 447 -17.09 11.29 -15.34
N VAL A 448 -17.66 10.20 -14.83
CA VAL A 448 -18.32 9.18 -15.62
C VAL A 448 -19.57 9.78 -16.26
N ALA A 449 -19.79 9.52 -17.53
CA ALA A 449 -20.95 10.05 -18.23
C ALA A 449 -22.23 9.37 -17.73
N GLU A 450 -23.21 10.17 -17.30
CA GLU A 450 -24.56 9.67 -17.04
C GLU A 450 -25.27 9.36 -18.37
N PRO A 451 -26.09 8.31 -18.42
CA PRO A 451 -27.03 8.10 -19.51
C PRO A 451 -27.91 9.34 -19.72
N GLU A 452 -28.26 9.66 -20.97
CA GLU A 452 -29.19 10.75 -21.25
C GLU A 452 -30.55 10.48 -20.58
N ALA A 453 -30.88 11.29 -19.57
CA ALA A 453 -32.20 11.25 -18.96
C ALA A 453 -33.24 11.96 -19.82
N GLY A 454 -34.48 11.50 -19.70
CA GLY A 454 -35.64 12.23 -20.23
C GLY A 454 -35.69 13.66 -19.67
N ARG A 455 -36.14 14.61 -20.49
CA ARG A 455 -36.38 15.99 -20.05
C ARG A 455 -37.87 16.16 -19.78
N ARG A 456 -38.22 16.44 -18.53
CA ARG A 456 -39.59 16.81 -18.14
C ARG A 456 -39.62 18.26 -17.65
N PRO A 457 -40.64 19.06 -17.98
CA PRO A 457 -40.87 20.36 -17.33
C PRO A 457 -40.97 20.19 -15.81
N ALA A 458 -40.42 21.14 -15.05
CA ALA A 458 -40.43 21.10 -13.58
C ALA A 458 -41.86 21.03 -12.99
N GLU A 459 -42.83 21.62 -13.68
CA GLU A 459 -44.24 21.66 -13.30
C GLU A 459 -44.93 20.27 -13.37
N GLU A 460 -44.34 19.34 -14.13
CA GLU A 460 -44.82 17.98 -14.31
C GLU A 460 -43.98 16.96 -13.50
N ALA A 461 -43.03 17.45 -12.69
CA ALA A 461 -42.22 16.62 -11.82
C ALA A 461 -43.10 15.95 -10.74
N PRO A 462 -42.83 14.68 -10.37
CA PRO A 462 -43.61 13.95 -9.38
C PRO A 462 -43.46 14.52 -7.96
N VAL A 463 -42.44 15.34 -7.73
CA VAL A 463 -42.14 15.99 -6.44
C VAL A 463 -41.89 17.48 -6.63
N PRO A 464 -42.16 18.32 -5.61
CA PRO A 464 -41.76 19.72 -5.61
C PRO A 464 -40.28 19.87 -5.95
N ALA A 465 -39.93 20.87 -6.74
CA ALA A 465 -38.57 21.09 -7.21
C ALA A 465 -38.09 22.54 -6.98
N ILE A 466 -36.81 22.67 -6.69
CA ILE A 466 -36.06 23.91 -6.61
C ILE A 466 -35.50 24.24 -7.98
N VAL A 467 -35.90 25.40 -8.51
CA VAL A 467 -35.39 25.90 -9.79
C VAL A 467 -34.12 26.70 -9.55
N VAL A 468 -33.00 26.24 -10.10
CA VAL A 468 -31.72 26.94 -10.06
C VAL A 468 -31.47 27.56 -11.44
N PRO A 469 -31.26 28.88 -11.54
CA PRO A 469 -31.06 29.54 -12.82
C PRO A 469 -29.71 29.18 -13.46
N ALA A 470 -29.70 29.20 -14.81
CA ALA A 470 -28.47 29.14 -15.58
C ALA A 470 -27.50 30.25 -15.17
N GLY A 471 -26.20 30.01 -15.34
CA GLY A 471 -25.17 31.02 -15.09
C GLY A 471 -23.99 30.50 -14.31
N ARG A 472 -23.13 31.44 -13.91
CA ARG A 472 -21.94 31.17 -13.11
C ARG A 472 -22.28 31.30 -11.63
N HIS A 473 -21.87 30.30 -10.86
CA HIS A 473 -22.04 30.22 -9.42
C HIS A 473 -20.69 29.97 -8.77
N VAL A 474 -20.54 30.40 -7.51
CA VAL A 474 -19.35 30.11 -6.70
C VAL A 474 -19.80 29.30 -5.50
N LEU A 475 -19.33 28.05 -5.42
CA LEU A 475 -19.66 27.13 -4.34
C LEU A 475 -18.53 27.08 -3.33
N THR A 476 -18.87 27.28 -2.06
CA THR A 476 -17.94 27.04 -0.95
C THR A 476 -18.05 25.58 -0.52
N VAL A 477 -16.97 24.83 -0.66
CA VAL A 477 -16.86 23.43 -0.22
C VAL A 477 -16.05 23.37 1.06
N ARG A 478 -16.61 22.76 2.10
CA ARG A 478 -15.92 22.48 3.36
C ARG A 478 -15.88 20.98 3.57
N TYR A 479 -14.71 20.46 3.89
CA TYR A 479 -14.50 19.03 4.09
C TYR A 479 -13.32 18.80 5.02
N ARG A 480 -13.24 17.63 5.63
CA ARG A 480 -12.03 17.18 6.33
C ARG A 480 -11.16 16.40 5.35
N ALA A 481 -9.93 16.87 5.13
CA ALA A 481 -8.95 16.11 4.38
C ALA A 481 -8.38 15.04 5.31
N ARG A 482 -8.86 13.80 5.15
CA ARG A 482 -8.40 12.69 5.97
C ARG A 482 -7.05 12.19 5.47
N GLU A 483 -7.04 11.46 4.37
CA GLU A 483 -5.80 11.10 3.65
C GLU A 483 -5.92 11.20 2.14
N THR A 484 -7.12 11.00 1.62
CA THR A 484 -7.45 11.27 0.24
C THR A 484 -7.80 12.75 0.12
N GLY A 485 -7.19 13.45 -0.84
CA GLY A 485 -7.46 14.86 -1.07
C GLY A 485 -8.84 15.07 -1.70
N TRP A 486 -8.96 16.14 -2.47
CA TRP A 486 -10.17 16.42 -3.24
C TRP A 486 -9.99 15.99 -4.70
N TYR A 487 -10.96 15.30 -5.29
CA TYR A 487 -10.87 14.67 -6.62
C TYR A 487 -9.59 13.84 -6.82
N GLN A 488 -8.57 14.45 -7.44
CA GLN A 488 -7.28 13.86 -7.80
C GLN A 488 -6.18 14.17 -6.79
N GLY A 489 -6.53 14.87 -5.71
CA GLY A 489 -5.57 15.28 -4.71
C GLY A 489 -4.91 14.06 -4.07
N ALA A 490 -3.62 13.87 -4.37
CA ALA A 490 -2.69 13.18 -3.50
C ALA A 490 -2.04 14.25 -2.60
N PRO A 491 -2.70 14.69 -1.51
CA PRO A 491 -2.34 15.90 -0.78
C PRO A 491 -0.99 15.80 -0.09
N TYR A 492 -0.49 14.57 0.08
CA TYR A 492 0.75 14.25 0.76
C TYR A 492 1.79 13.64 -0.18
N ALA A 493 1.60 13.75 -1.50
CA ALA A 493 2.57 13.24 -2.46
C ALA A 493 3.97 13.83 -2.17
N ASN A 494 4.94 12.94 -2.04
CA ASN A 494 6.33 13.18 -1.68
C ASN A 494 6.59 13.63 -0.23
N GLU A 495 5.58 13.71 0.63
CA GLU A 495 5.79 13.92 2.06
C GLU A 495 6.40 12.68 2.71
N TRP A 496 7.30 12.90 3.67
CA TRP A 496 7.90 11.85 4.48
C TRP A 496 6.85 11.14 5.34
N LYS A 497 6.07 11.94 6.08
CA LYS A 497 4.97 11.44 6.90
C LYS A 497 3.89 12.51 7.07
N PRO A 498 2.64 12.28 6.65
CA PRO A 498 1.55 13.17 7.00
C PRO A 498 1.26 13.04 8.50
N LEU A 499 1.31 14.15 9.22
CA LEU A 499 1.00 14.22 10.65
C LEU A 499 0.03 15.37 10.94
N PRO A 500 -0.74 15.30 12.04
CA PRO A 500 -1.45 16.47 12.56
C PRO A 500 -0.49 17.67 12.71
N PRO A 501 -0.93 18.91 12.39
CA PRO A 501 -2.30 19.30 12.10
C PRO A 501 -2.69 19.18 10.62
N ARG A 502 -1.85 18.58 9.76
CA ARG A 502 -2.14 18.42 8.31
C ARG A 502 -2.86 17.13 7.96
N LEU A 503 -2.78 16.12 8.82
CA LEU A 503 -3.58 14.90 8.77
C LEU A 503 -4.93 15.18 9.42
N HIS A 504 -6.03 14.77 8.78
CA HIS A 504 -7.40 14.94 9.28
C HIS A 504 -7.78 16.42 9.47
N ASP A 505 -7.29 17.32 8.61
CA ASP A 505 -7.45 18.78 8.77
C ASP A 505 -8.72 19.33 8.06
N PRO A 506 -9.42 20.30 8.66
CA PRO A 506 -10.55 20.95 7.99
C PRO A 506 -10.04 21.85 6.86
N ARG A 507 -10.58 21.67 5.66
CA ARG A 507 -10.25 22.46 4.46
C ARG A 507 -11.47 23.18 3.92
N THR A 508 -11.22 24.31 3.27
CA THR A 508 -12.21 25.07 2.53
C THR A 508 -11.69 25.34 1.13
N SER A 509 -12.53 25.11 0.11
CA SER A 509 -12.24 25.42 -1.29
C SER A 509 -13.39 26.19 -1.92
N GLN A 510 -13.08 27.05 -2.89
CA GLN A 510 -14.07 27.76 -3.70
C GLN A 510 -14.08 27.13 -5.09
N ARG A 511 -15.24 26.72 -5.57
CA ARG A 511 -15.42 26.16 -6.91
C ARG A 511 -16.28 27.09 -7.75
N GLU A 512 -15.77 27.48 -8.91
CA GLU A 512 -16.58 28.13 -9.93
C GLU A 512 -17.32 27.07 -10.74
N VAL A 513 -18.63 27.17 -10.80
CA VAL A 513 -19.51 26.25 -11.52
C VAL A 513 -20.28 27.05 -12.56
N ALA A 514 -20.38 26.51 -13.78
CA ALA A 514 -21.23 27.07 -14.82
C ALA A 514 -22.37 26.11 -15.12
N LEU A 515 -23.61 26.56 -14.90
CA LEU A 515 -24.80 25.88 -15.37
C LEU A 515 -25.15 26.42 -16.77
N GLU A 516 -25.03 25.58 -17.79
CA GLU A 516 -25.33 25.95 -19.19
C GLU A 516 -26.81 26.27 -19.40
N GLY A 517 -27.69 25.67 -18.59
CA GLY A 517 -29.13 25.91 -18.58
C GLY A 517 -29.68 25.93 -17.17
N GLY A 518 -30.91 26.45 -17.01
CA GLY A 518 -31.62 26.35 -15.74
C GLY A 518 -32.00 24.90 -15.48
N ILE A 519 -31.94 24.50 -14.21
CA ILE A 519 -32.24 23.13 -13.77
C ILE A 519 -33.35 23.16 -12.72
N ALA A 520 -34.02 22.03 -12.55
CA ALA A 520 -34.93 21.79 -11.44
C ALA A 520 -34.44 20.56 -10.68
N VAL A 521 -34.17 20.72 -9.39
CA VAL A 521 -33.72 19.64 -8.49
C VAL A 521 -34.83 19.37 -7.49
N ALA A 522 -35.12 18.11 -7.17
CA ALA A 522 -36.12 17.78 -6.15
C ALA A 522 -35.87 18.57 -4.85
N ALA A 523 -36.92 19.08 -4.23
CA ALA A 523 -36.83 19.94 -3.06
C ALA A 523 -36.54 19.17 -1.76
N ARG A 524 -36.53 17.83 -1.82
CA ARG A 524 -36.22 16.92 -0.71
C ARG A 524 -35.74 15.57 -1.24
N GLU A 525 -35.25 14.73 -0.34
CA GLU A 525 -34.95 13.33 -0.65
C GLU A 525 -36.20 12.52 -1.07
N VAL A 526 -35.94 11.43 -1.79
CA VAL A 526 -36.94 10.43 -2.18
C VAL A 526 -37.35 9.63 -0.94
N THR A 527 -38.64 9.45 -0.72
CA THR A 527 -39.14 8.67 0.42
C THR A 527 -39.17 7.16 0.13
N GLU A 528 -39.26 6.36 1.18
CA GLU A 528 -39.52 4.91 1.06
C GLU A 528 -40.77 4.61 0.22
N ALA A 529 -41.86 5.36 0.42
CA ALA A 529 -43.11 5.17 -0.33
C ALA A 529 -42.95 5.45 -1.83
N GLU A 530 -42.20 6.49 -2.19
CA GLU A 530 -41.95 6.86 -3.58
C GLU A 530 -41.08 5.81 -4.28
N PHE A 531 -40.04 5.34 -3.59
CA PHE A 531 -39.21 4.26 -4.12
C PHE A 531 -39.96 2.92 -4.21
N ASP A 532 -40.86 2.63 -3.27
CA ASP A 532 -41.76 1.47 -3.32
C ASP A 532 -42.66 1.50 -4.54
N GLN A 533 -43.26 2.65 -4.85
CA GLN A 533 -44.07 2.82 -6.05
C GLN A 533 -43.27 2.50 -7.32
N PHE A 534 -42.05 3.03 -7.44
CA PHE A 534 -41.15 2.72 -8.54
C PHE A 534 -40.89 1.21 -8.65
N ALA A 535 -40.53 0.56 -7.55
CA ALA A 535 -40.22 -0.86 -7.53
C ALA A 535 -41.43 -1.72 -7.93
N ASP A 536 -42.61 -1.37 -7.44
CA ASP A 536 -43.87 -2.09 -7.71
C ASP A 536 -44.34 -1.91 -9.16
N GLU A 537 -44.24 -0.70 -9.72
CA GLU A 537 -44.67 -0.42 -11.09
C GLU A 537 -43.73 -1.02 -12.15
N THR A 538 -42.44 -1.09 -11.85
CA THR A 538 -41.42 -1.54 -12.82
C THR A 538 -41.01 -3.01 -12.63
N GLY A 539 -41.31 -3.60 -11.47
CA GLY A 539 -40.77 -4.90 -11.08
C GLY A 539 -39.25 -4.86 -10.88
N TYR A 540 -38.72 -3.76 -10.34
CA TYR A 540 -37.28 -3.50 -10.25
C TYR A 540 -36.52 -4.59 -9.50
N VAL A 541 -35.38 -4.98 -10.05
CA VAL A 541 -34.42 -5.90 -9.42
C VAL A 541 -33.06 -5.21 -9.41
N PRO A 542 -32.41 -5.04 -8.24
CA PRO A 542 -31.10 -4.40 -8.14
C PRO A 542 -30.02 -5.25 -8.82
N ALA A 543 -29.01 -4.61 -9.38
CA ALA A 543 -27.83 -5.31 -9.91
C ALA A 543 -27.07 -6.06 -8.80
N VAL A 544 -27.04 -5.48 -7.59
CA VAL A 544 -26.35 -6.02 -6.41
C VAL A 544 -27.35 -6.14 -5.25
N ALA A 545 -27.79 -7.36 -4.96
CA ALA A 545 -28.92 -7.60 -4.05
C ALA A 545 -28.55 -7.81 -2.56
N ASN A 546 -27.28 -8.03 -2.22
CA ASN A 546 -26.84 -8.45 -0.87
C ASN A 546 -27.26 -7.49 0.25
N ARG A 547 -27.35 -6.18 -0.03
CA ARG A 547 -27.73 -5.13 0.93
C ARG A 547 -28.97 -4.35 0.51
N PHE A 548 -29.50 -4.58 -0.69
CA PHE A 548 -30.62 -3.82 -1.23
C PHE A 548 -31.83 -3.84 -0.29
N ARG A 549 -32.20 -2.65 0.20
CA ARG A 549 -33.34 -2.39 1.09
C ARG A 549 -33.44 -3.34 2.28
N ARG A 550 -32.29 -3.75 2.82
CA ARG A 550 -32.18 -4.67 3.97
C ARG A 550 -32.86 -4.10 5.22
N LYS A 551 -32.83 -2.79 5.39
CA LYS A 551 -33.58 -2.06 6.43
C LYS A 551 -34.37 -0.95 5.75
N ARG A 552 -35.61 -0.80 6.17
CA ARG A 552 -36.54 0.20 5.65
C ARG A 552 -36.97 1.16 6.74
N GLY A 553 -37.16 2.42 6.35
CA GLY A 553 -37.78 3.44 7.19
C GLY A 553 -39.31 3.36 7.19
N THR A 554 -39.93 4.37 7.78
CA THR A 554 -41.36 4.65 7.59
C THR A 554 -41.62 5.21 6.18
N PRO A 555 -42.87 5.17 5.66
CA PRO A 555 -43.18 5.61 4.29
C PRO A 555 -42.72 7.03 3.93
N ASP A 556 -42.63 7.92 4.92
CA ASP A 556 -42.23 9.33 4.76
C ASP A 556 -40.74 9.59 5.05
N GLU A 557 -40.00 8.58 5.52
CA GLU A 557 -38.55 8.65 5.75
C GLU A 557 -37.78 8.54 4.42
N PRO A 558 -36.54 9.06 4.35
CA PRO A 558 -35.75 8.95 3.14
C PRO A 558 -35.40 7.49 2.84
N VAL A 559 -35.46 7.11 1.57
CA VAL A 559 -35.04 5.77 1.13
C VAL A 559 -33.56 5.56 1.42
N THR A 560 -33.22 4.41 2.00
CA THR A 560 -31.84 4.01 2.32
C THR A 560 -31.56 2.60 1.83
N TRP A 561 -30.31 2.14 1.94
CA TRP A 561 -29.89 0.80 1.48
C TRP A 561 -30.14 0.58 -0.02
N VAL A 562 -29.95 1.63 -0.81
CA VAL A 562 -29.97 1.61 -2.27
C VAL A 562 -28.60 2.01 -2.81
N ASP A 563 -28.12 1.31 -3.83
CA ASP A 563 -26.86 1.60 -4.51
C ASP A 563 -27.02 2.76 -5.50
N LEU A 564 -25.91 3.26 -6.06
CA LEU A 564 -25.92 4.34 -7.04
C LEU A 564 -26.78 4.01 -8.27
N GLU A 565 -26.71 2.76 -8.76
CA GLU A 565 -27.51 2.31 -9.90
C GLU A 565 -29.01 2.20 -9.59
N ASP A 566 -29.37 1.84 -8.37
CA ASP A 566 -30.76 1.81 -7.91
C ASP A 566 -31.35 3.23 -7.91
N ALA A 567 -30.56 4.21 -7.44
CA ALA A 567 -30.95 5.62 -7.43
C ALA A 567 -31.05 6.20 -8.86
N ARG A 568 -30.12 5.85 -9.75
CA ARG A 568 -30.19 6.20 -11.19
C ARG A 568 -31.45 5.62 -11.84
N ALA A 569 -31.77 4.36 -11.58
CA ALA A 569 -32.96 3.70 -12.11
C ALA A 569 -34.27 4.36 -11.64
N TYR A 570 -34.36 4.70 -10.35
CA TYR A 570 -35.50 5.46 -9.81
C TYR A 570 -35.63 6.83 -10.53
N CYS A 571 -34.54 7.59 -10.64
CA CYS A 571 -34.58 8.89 -11.30
C CYS A 571 -35.01 8.78 -12.76
N ALA A 572 -34.53 7.77 -13.49
CA ALA A 572 -34.92 7.53 -14.87
C ALA A 572 -36.42 7.23 -15.01
N TRP A 573 -37.00 6.39 -14.13
CA TRP A 573 -38.44 6.14 -14.08
C TRP A 573 -39.23 7.42 -13.76
N ALA A 574 -38.74 8.24 -12.83
CA ALA A 574 -39.33 9.53 -12.49
C ALA A 574 -39.21 10.59 -13.61
N GLY A 575 -38.45 10.30 -14.68
CA GLY A 575 -38.27 11.19 -15.83
C GLY A 575 -37.17 12.24 -15.63
N GLY A 576 -36.16 11.94 -14.82
CA GLY A 576 -35.00 12.80 -14.56
C GLY A 576 -33.71 12.01 -14.35
N ARG A 577 -32.73 12.62 -13.67
CA ARG A 577 -31.45 12.01 -13.27
C ARG A 577 -31.08 12.46 -11.87
N LEU A 578 -30.08 11.81 -11.27
CA LEU A 578 -29.43 12.35 -10.09
C LEU A 578 -28.86 13.75 -10.40
N PRO A 579 -28.97 14.72 -9.47
CA PRO A 579 -28.27 15.98 -9.59
C PRO A 579 -26.77 15.73 -9.47
N THR A 580 -25.94 16.55 -10.11
CA THR A 580 -24.51 16.58 -9.77
C THR A 580 -24.33 17.13 -8.35
N GLU A 581 -23.15 16.94 -7.76
CA GLU A 581 -22.79 17.50 -6.46
C GLU A 581 -22.94 19.03 -6.39
N ASP A 582 -22.69 19.70 -7.52
CA ASP A 582 -22.83 21.13 -7.66
C ASP A 582 -24.29 21.56 -7.74
N GLU A 583 -25.08 20.86 -8.56
CA GLU A 583 -26.52 21.11 -8.71
C GLU A 583 -27.27 20.88 -7.39
N TRP A 584 -26.92 19.80 -6.68
CA TRP A 584 -27.46 19.50 -5.35
C TRP A 584 -27.15 20.63 -4.37
N GLN A 585 -25.90 21.13 -4.35
CA GLN A 585 -25.51 22.19 -3.41
C GLN A 585 -26.23 23.51 -3.72
N LEU A 586 -26.36 23.89 -4.99
CA LEU A 586 -27.09 25.11 -5.38
C LEU A 586 -28.57 25.02 -4.99
N ALA A 587 -29.19 23.85 -5.16
CA ALA A 587 -30.57 23.62 -4.74
C ALA A 587 -30.69 23.70 -3.20
N ALA A 588 -29.78 23.04 -2.48
CA ALA A 588 -29.78 23.01 -1.01
C ALA A 588 -29.53 24.39 -0.36
N GLU A 589 -28.83 25.29 -1.04
CA GLU A 589 -28.61 26.68 -0.61
C GLU A 589 -29.77 27.62 -0.98
N THR A 590 -30.79 27.12 -1.68
CA THR A 590 -31.97 27.89 -2.11
C THR A 590 -33.16 27.66 -1.17
N ALA A 591 -33.94 28.71 -0.93
CA ALA A 591 -35.12 28.63 -0.05
C ALA A 591 -36.14 27.60 -0.56
N GLY A 592 -36.67 26.79 0.37
CA GLY A 592 -37.66 25.75 0.09
C GLY A 592 -37.07 24.34 -0.07
N PHE A 593 -35.73 24.20 -0.05
CA PHE A 593 -35.11 22.88 0.07
C PHE A 593 -35.23 22.36 1.51
N GLU A 594 -35.69 21.12 1.66
CA GLU A 594 -35.94 20.46 2.94
C GLU A 594 -35.16 19.14 2.99
N ARG A 595 -34.58 18.82 4.15
CA ARG A 595 -33.94 17.53 4.42
C ARG A 595 -34.93 16.63 5.14
N LEU A 596 -35.13 15.42 4.64
CA LEU A 596 -35.89 14.41 5.36
C LEU A 596 -35.13 13.94 6.61
N VAL A 597 -35.90 13.46 7.59
CA VAL A 597 -35.39 12.99 8.89
C VAL A 597 -35.66 11.48 9.00
N PRO A 598 -34.68 10.67 9.44
CA PRO A 598 -33.31 11.06 9.79
C PRO A 598 -32.49 11.48 8.56
N GLU A 599 -31.53 12.39 8.73
CA GLU A 599 -30.67 12.82 7.62
C GLU A 599 -29.81 11.66 7.09
N VAL A 600 -29.72 11.56 5.76
CA VAL A 600 -28.94 10.53 5.07
C VAL A 600 -27.99 11.13 4.04
N TRP A 601 -26.92 10.40 3.75
CA TRP A 601 -26.04 10.72 2.62
C TRP A 601 -26.82 10.64 1.32
N ASN A 602 -26.68 11.67 0.49
CA ASN A 602 -27.35 11.78 -0.79
C ASN A 602 -26.40 11.36 -1.93
N TRP A 603 -26.84 10.41 -2.76
CA TRP A 603 -26.19 10.10 -4.03
C TRP A 603 -26.24 11.29 -4.99
N THR A 604 -25.21 11.42 -5.83
CA THR A 604 -25.14 12.42 -6.89
C THR A 604 -24.68 11.76 -8.18
N ALA A 605 -24.89 12.44 -9.31
CA ALA A 605 -24.38 12.05 -10.62
C ALA A 605 -22.85 12.25 -10.79
N SER A 606 -22.14 12.52 -9.69
CA SER A 606 -20.74 12.95 -9.73
C SER A 606 -19.78 11.82 -9.38
N GLU A 607 -20.00 10.71 -10.07
CA GLU A 607 -19.12 9.57 -10.12
C GLU A 607 -17.90 9.88 -11.00
N HIS A 608 -16.71 9.52 -10.53
CA HIS A 608 -15.44 9.78 -11.20
C HIS A 608 -14.61 8.51 -11.25
N SER A 609 -13.86 8.33 -12.33
CA SER A 609 -12.92 7.23 -12.54
C SER A 609 -11.62 7.76 -13.14
N ASP A 610 -10.49 7.18 -12.71
CA ASP A 610 -9.17 7.37 -13.33
C ASP A 610 -8.61 6.06 -13.95
N GLY A 611 -9.46 5.03 -14.02
CA GLY A 611 -9.16 3.68 -14.49
C GLY A 611 -8.43 2.79 -13.46
N ARG A 612 -8.19 3.28 -12.24
CA ARG A 612 -7.66 2.52 -11.10
C ARG A 612 -8.53 2.74 -9.86
N SER A 613 -8.90 3.98 -9.61
CA SER A 613 -9.80 4.41 -8.55
C SER A 613 -11.12 4.89 -9.13
N ARG A 614 -12.20 4.58 -8.41
CA ARG A 614 -13.55 5.07 -8.69
C ARG A 614 -14.22 5.56 -7.41
N PHE A 615 -14.83 6.74 -7.47
CA PHE A 615 -15.51 7.35 -6.32
C PHE A 615 -16.67 8.23 -6.77
N VAL A 616 -17.62 8.50 -5.88
CA VAL A 616 -18.74 9.41 -6.12
C VAL A 616 -18.81 10.44 -5.00
N MET A 617 -19.16 11.67 -5.36
CA MET A 617 -19.34 12.75 -4.38
C MET A 617 -20.70 12.62 -3.69
N LEU A 618 -20.69 12.29 -2.41
CA LEU A 618 -21.89 12.29 -1.58
C LEU A 618 -22.15 13.68 -1.00
N LYS A 619 -23.42 14.01 -0.75
CA LYS A 619 -23.83 15.30 -0.17
C LYS A 619 -24.78 15.11 1.01
N GLY A 620 -24.97 16.21 1.75
CA GLY A 620 -25.96 16.30 2.83
C GLY A 620 -25.48 15.84 4.22
N GLY A 621 -24.48 14.97 4.35
CA GLY A 621 -24.18 14.40 5.66
C GLY A 621 -25.27 13.42 6.12
N SER A 622 -25.12 12.87 7.32
CA SER A 622 -26.07 11.88 7.85
C SER A 622 -26.20 11.98 9.37
N ALA A 623 -27.39 11.66 9.88
CA ALA A 623 -27.65 11.56 11.31
C ALA A 623 -26.81 10.45 12.00
N TYR A 624 -26.35 9.43 11.25
CA TYR A 624 -25.42 8.45 11.79
C TYR A 624 -24.04 9.06 11.99
N ARG A 625 -23.44 8.85 13.17
CA ARG A 625 -22.11 9.32 13.52
C ARG A 625 -21.39 8.29 14.36
N ALA A 626 -20.29 7.74 13.84
CA ALA A 626 -19.34 6.97 14.63
C ALA A 626 -18.45 7.91 15.47
N GLU A 627 -18.14 7.52 16.70
CA GLU A 627 -17.31 8.30 17.64
C GLU A 627 -16.16 7.45 18.20
N GLY A 628 -15.16 8.09 18.83
CA GLY A 628 -14.06 7.38 19.50
C GLY A 628 -12.80 7.16 18.65
N SER A 629 -12.83 7.49 17.36
CA SER A 629 -11.66 7.51 16.48
C SER A 629 -11.74 8.67 15.50
N ASP A 630 -10.61 9.32 15.21
CA ASP A 630 -10.49 10.35 14.18
C ASP A 630 -10.30 9.77 12.77
N TRP A 631 -10.14 8.45 12.67
CA TRP A 631 -10.07 7.72 11.42
C TRP A 631 -11.43 7.47 10.77
N TYR A 632 -12.54 7.74 11.45
CA TYR A 632 -13.88 7.59 10.88
C TYR A 632 -14.23 8.68 9.86
N VAL A 633 -15.07 8.33 8.89
CA VAL A 633 -15.82 9.33 8.12
C VAL A 633 -16.66 10.14 9.10
N GLU A 634 -16.60 11.47 9.00
CA GLU A 634 -17.45 12.32 9.81
C GLU A 634 -18.88 12.25 9.29
N GLY A 635 -19.77 11.69 10.11
CA GLY A 635 -21.20 11.93 10.01
C GLY A 635 -21.59 13.30 10.58
N GLY A 636 -22.86 13.68 10.41
CA GLY A 636 -23.40 15.00 10.75
C GLY A 636 -23.49 15.90 9.53
#